data_AF-A0A6A4T184-F1
#
_entry.id   AF-A0A6A4T184-F1
#
_cell.length_a   1.000
_cell.length_b   1.000
_cell.length_c   1.000
_cell.angle_alpha   90.00
_cell.angle_beta   90.00
_cell.angle_gamma   90.00
#
_symmetry.space_group_name_H-M   'P 1'
#
loop_
_entity.id
_entity.type
_entity.pdbx_description
1 polymer ?
#
loop_
_entity_poly.entity_id
_entity_poly.type
_entity_poly.pdbx_seq_one_letter_code
_entity_poly.pdbx_strand_id
1 'polypeptide(L)'
;MRVEPGPVQIVTVSKDDHSFGLDTEALSQILLAPEVQDKHVVVLSVAGAFRKGKSFLLDFMLRYMYRKGEENWLGGDDEPLTGFSWRGGSEPETTGIQLWSEVFLIQRSDGTEVAVLLMDTQGAFDDQSTVKDCATIFALSTMTSSIQIYNLSQNIQEDDLQQLQLFTEYGRLAMDEIFQKPFQSLMFLIRDWSFPYEYIYGFKGGSEFLDKRLQVKEDQHAELQTVRDHIHSCFTKISCFLLPHPGLKVATNPAFEGQLSEVAPEFKEQLKSLIPKLLHPDRLAEKEINGNKVTCRGLLEFFKAYIKIYQGEDLPQPKTMLMATAEANNLAAVATAKDQYNKSMEKVCGGDLPYVAPDHLEEKHQFNLQEALHAFASTKKMGGQEFCDKYQAQLEKELEETWQSLSKYNEIVPNHLLFSLLQKSKNVFSAFRTPAVLFVLVCLLYVLSGVLLFVGLSTFALVCDCTLGVVMMSMLTWAFIRYSGRYRTVGGAIDQAAGVVLEQASGVKVTDEVVVVFNEMKVRKAQAKEEEKRKRKKAILFCLSKDLKSIVLDEEKQILQGDVGTTVQDPYQHFVGMLPPNDCRYALYDATFETKETKKEDLVFIFWAPENAPLKSKMIYASSKDAIKRKFEGESEYIYTTVLTDGESSSCKNTLIKTTLTAHQATREPEAAQGKRVKCGIAHSDTPQKTKTRLCTYLQPAF
;
A
#
# COMPACT_ATOMS: atom_id res chain seq x y z
N MET A 1 0.02 1.33 13.26
CA MET A 1 1.16 2.05 13.87
C MET A 1 1.91 2.68 12.71
N ARG A 2 1.99 4.01 12.63
CA ARG A 2 2.89 4.65 11.65
C ARG A 2 4.31 4.40 12.14
N VAL A 3 5.12 3.72 11.35
CA VAL A 3 6.56 3.57 11.61
C VAL A 3 7.17 4.96 11.59
N GLU A 4 8.07 5.28 12.52
CA GLU A 4 8.75 6.57 12.53
C GLU A 4 9.55 6.75 11.22
N PRO A 5 9.57 7.96 10.64
CA PRO A 5 10.31 8.21 9.41
C PRO A 5 11.81 8.00 9.65
N GLY A 6 12.42 7.19 8.81
CA GLY A 6 13.84 6.86 8.84
C GLY A 6 14.43 6.58 7.46
N PRO A 7 15.75 6.35 7.38
CA PRO A 7 16.43 5.98 6.15
C PRO A 7 16.09 4.53 5.78
N VAL A 8 15.76 4.31 4.51
CA VAL A 8 15.41 3.01 3.94
C VAL A 8 16.44 2.64 2.89
N GLN A 9 17.02 1.45 3.05
CA GLN A 9 17.99 0.91 2.10
C GLN A 9 17.28 0.44 0.83
N ILE A 10 17.60 1.03 -0.32
CA ILE A 10 16.95 0.72 -1.59
C ILE A 10 17.86 -0.08 -2.51
N VAL A 11 19.12 0.35 -2.65
CA VAL A 11 20.10 -0.39 -3.43
C VAL A 11 21.11 -1.00 -2.47
N THR A 12 21.27 -2.31 -2.47
CA THR A 12 22.27 -3.03 -1.68
C THR A 12 23.42 -3.47 -2.56
N VAL A 13 24.64 -3.36 -2.06
CA VAL A 13 25.84 -3.90 -2.73
C VAL A 13 26.24 -5.18 -2.01
N SER A 14 26.18 -6.31 -2.72
CA SER A 14 26.70 -7.58 -2.21
C SER A 14 28.22 -7.54 -2.23
N LYS A 15 28.85 -7.70 -1.07
CA LYS A 15 30.32 -7.62 -0.93
C LYS A 15 31.04 -8.83 -1.49
N ASP A 16 30.37 -9.98 -1.55
CA ASP A 16 31.00 -11.24 -1.98
C ASP A 16 31.08 -11.34 -3.51
N ASP A 17 30.04 -10.85 -4.21
CA ASP A 17 29.90 -10.99 -5.66
C ASP A 17 29.95 -9.64 -6.41
N HIS A 18 30.16 -8.52 -5.70
CA HIS A 18 30.08 -7.15 -6.25
C HIS A 18 28.80 -6.91 -7.07
N SER A 19 27.69 -7.53 -6.65
CA SER A 19 26.41 -7.47 -7.36
C SER A 19 25.45 -6.47 -6.70
N PHE A 20 24.61 -5.85 -7.52
CA PHE A 20 23.65 -4.84 -7.08
C PHE A 20 22.25 -5.44 -6.92
N GLY A 21 21.71 -5.35 -5.70
CA GLY A 21 20.31 -5.69 -5.40
C GLY A 21 19.45 -4.43 -5.31
N LEU A 22 18.25 -4.48 -5.86
CA LEU A 22 17.21 -3.47 -5.65
C LEU A 22 16.13 -4.04 -4.75
N ASP A 23 15.93 -3.42 -3.59
CA ASP A 23 14.76 -3.69 -2.75
C ASP A 23 13.53 -3.04 -3.38
N THR A 24 12.87 -3.82 -4.23
CA THR A 24 11.69 -3.35 -4.97
C THR A 24 10.49 -3.20 -4.05
N GLU A 25 10.39 -3.98 -2.98
CA GLU A 25 9.28 -3.90 -2.03
C GLU A 25 9.37 -2.61 -1.22
N ALA A 26 10.54 -2.32 -0.65
CA ALA A 26 10.77 -1.09 0.11
C ALA A 26 10.61 0.17 -0.77
N LEU A 27 11.14 0.14 -2.00
CA LEU A 27 10.98 1.26 -2.93
C LEU A 27 9.51 1.47 -3.35
N SER A 28 8.76 0.39 -3.54
CA SER A 28 7.35 0.45 -3.89
C SER A 28 6.51 1.02 -2.75
N GLN A 29 6.80 0.68 -1.49
CA GLN A 29 6.12 1.24 -0.33
C GLN A 29 6.25 2.77 -0.25
N ILE A 30 7.42 3.30 -0.60
CA ILE A 30 7.67 4.76 -0.58
C ILE A 30 7.02 5.44 -1.79
N LEU A 31 7.25 4.92 -3.00
CA LEU A 31 6.86 5.61 -4.25
C LEU A 31 5.42 5.33 -4.71
N LEU A 32 4.81 4.22 -4.30
CA LEU A 32 3.44 3.87 -4.66
C LEU A 32 2.42 4.18 -3.55
N ALA A 33 2.83 4.89 -2.51
CA ALA A 33 1.90 5.38 -1.48
C ALA A 33 0.78 6.23 -2.14
N PRO A 34 -0.51 6.02 -1.77
CA PRO A 34 -1.65 6.63 -2.46
C PRO A 34 -1.60 8.16 -2.55
N GLU A 35 -0.96 8.80 -1.56
CA GLU A 35 -0.84 10.25 -1.44
C GLU A 35 0.17 10.86 -2.45
N VAL A 36 1.15 10.07 -2.91
CA VAL A 36 2.30 10.57 -3.69
C VAL A 36 2.46 9.91 -5.07
N GLN A 37 1.89 8.72 -5.29
CA GLN A 37 2.14 7.90 -6.49
C GLN A 37 1.94 8.61 -7.84
N ASP A 38 0.97 9.52 -7.92
CA ASP A 38 0.60 10.26 -9.13
C ASP A 38 1.22 11.67 -9.19
N LYS A 39 1.99 12.06 -8.17
CA LYS A 39 2.64 13.37 -8.08
C LYS A 39 3.94 13.37 -8.88
N HIS A 40 4.28 14.51 -9.48
CA HIS A 40 5.58 14.71 -10.09
C HIS A 40 6.67 14.75 -9.02
N VAL A 41 7.76 14.03 -9.27
CA VAL A 41 8.81 13.82 -8.26
C VAL A 41 10.00 14.73 -8.52
N VAL A 42 10.57 15.29 -7.44
CA VAL A 42 11.85 15.98 -7.40
C VAL A 42 12.77 15.11 -6.56
N VAL A 43 13.91 14.75 -7.11
CA VAL A 43 14.84 13.82 -6.46
C VAL A 43 16.15 14.56 -6.23
N LEU A 44 16.47 14.80 -4.96
CA LEU A 44 17.72 15.42 -4.56
C LEU A 44 18.67 14.33 -4.06
N SER A 45 19.78 14.17 -4.77
CA SER A 45 20.82 13.18 -4.47
C SER A 45 22.09 13.88 -4.02
N VAL A 46 22.74 13.36 -2.99
CA VAL A 46 24.08 13.77 -2.57
C VAL A 46 25.03 12.60 -2.78
N ALA A 47 25.99 12.76 -3.68
CA ALA A 47 27.01 11.77 -3.98
C ALA A 47 28.41 12.38 -3.95
N GLY A 48 29.43 11.56 -3.73
CA GLY A 48 30.83 12.00 -3.60
C GLY A 48 31.63 11.10 -2.68
N ALA A 49 32.89 11.44 -2.42
CA ALA A 49 33.81 10.58 -1.66
C ALA A 49 33.30 10.18 -0.26
N PHE A 50 33.80 9.05 0.24
CA PHE A 50 33.50 8.55 1.58
C PHE A 50 34.02 9.49 2.70
N ARG A 51 33.31 9.53 3.84
CA ARG A 51 33.58 10.41 5.02
C ARG A 51 33.66 11.91 4.76
N LYS A 52 33.05 12.42 3.68
CA LYS A 52 32.99 13.87 3.40
C LYS A 52 31.71 14.56 3.90
N GLY A 53 31.04 13.98 4.89
CA GLY A 53 29.87 14.57 5.56
C GLY A 53 28.63 14.74 4.67
N LYS A 54 28.30 13.73 3.85
CA LYS A 54 27.11 13.73 2.97
C LYS A 54 25.81 13.63 3.77
N SER A 55 25.67 12.58 4.57
CA SER A 55 24.53 12.34 5.45
C SER A 55 24.33 13.49 6.45
N PHE A 56 25.43 14.06 6.98
CA PHE A 56 25.41 15.27 7.81
C PHE A 56 24.76 16.49 7.10
N LEU A 57 24.98 16.65 5.80
CA LEU A 57 24.34 17.71 5.02
C LEU A 57 22.85 17.39 4.76
N LEU A 58 22.54 16.14 4.43
CA LEU A 58 21.17 15.68 4.20
C LEU A 58 20.29 15.83 5.44
N ASP A 59 20.83 15.65 6.63
CA ASP A 59 20.07 15.82 7.86
C ASP A 59 19.68 17.29 8.11
N PHE A 60 20.53 18.25 7.74
CA PHE A 60 20.12 19.66 7.75
C PHE A 60 19.05 19.95 6.69
N MET A 61 19.08 19.26 5.55
CA MET A 61 18.01 19.33 4.56
C MET A 61 16.71 18.76 5.12
N LEU A 62 16.76 17.61 5.82
CA LEU A 62 15.61 17.03 6.52
C LEU A 62 15.03 18.01 7.54
N ARG A 63 15.88 18.61 8.40
CA ARG A 63 15.45 19.64 9.36
C ARG A 63 14.73 20.80 8.67
N TYR A 64 15.27 21.31 7.56
CA TYR A 64 14.62 22.37 6.78
C TYR A 64 13.25 21.93 6.23
N MET A 65 13.14 20.69 5.75
CA MET A 65 11.90 20.15 5.18
C MET A 65 10.82 19.97 6.22
N TYR A 66 11.15 19.53 7.44
CA TYR A 66 10.21 19.40 8.55
C TYR A 66 9.82 20.74 9.19
N ARG A 67 10.73 21.72 9.21
CA ARG A 67 10.52 23.05 9.85
C ARG A 67 10.23 24.17 8.87
N LYS A 68 9.64 23.85 7.72
CA LYS A 68 9.31 24.84 6.71
C LYS A 68 8.44 25.96 7.28
N GLY A 69 8.90 27.20 7.12
CA GLY A 69 8.20 28.40 7.57
C GLY A 69 8.70 28.98 8.90
N GLU A 70 9.60 28.30 9.60
CA GLU A 70 10.24 28.83 10.80
C GLU A 70 11.49 29.66 10.45
N GLU A 71 11.64 30.85 11.05
CA GLU A 71 12.85 31.67 10.86
C GLU A 71 14.13 30.98 11.38
N ASN A 72 13.99 30.11 12.40
CA ASN A 72 15.10 29.33 12.97
C ASN A 72 15.01 27.83 12.63
N TRP A 73 14.79 27.51 11.35
CA TRP A 73 14.73 26.12 10.88
C TRP A 73 15.99 25.28 11.19
N LEU A 74 17.16 25.90 11.43
CA LEU A 74 18.39 25.20 11.82
C LEU A 74 18.21 24.40 13.12
N GLY A 75 17.38 24.92 14.03
CA GLY A 75 17.10 24.35 15.35
C GLY A 75 17.79 25.04 16.52
N GLY A 76 17.62 24.45 17.70
CA GLY A 76 18.24 24.93 18.94
C GLY A 76 19.73 24.59 18.99
N ASP A 77 20.50 25.37 19.77
CA ASP A 77 21.95 25.20 19.85
C ASP A 77 22.37 23.82 20.41
N ASP A 78 21.57 23.25 21.31
CA ASP A 78 21.81 21.96 21.98
C ASP A 78 21.08 20.77 21.32
N GLU A 79 20.38 21.00 20.20
CA GLU A 79 19.55 19.99 19.58
C GLU A 79 20.37 19.00 18.71
N PRO A 80 20.29 17.68 18.95
CA PRO A 80 21.05 16.69 18.19
C PRO A 80 20.50 16.51 16.77
N LEU A 81 21.37 16.22 15.82
CA LEU A 81 21.04 16.06 14.40
C LEU A 81 20.65 14.62 14.11
N THR A 82 19.35 14.41 13.88
CA THR A 82 18.76 13.10 13.59
C THR A 82 18.31 13.01 12.14
N GLY A 83 18.50 11.85 11.51
CA GLY A 83 18.11 11.62 10.12
C GLY A 83 18.76 10.34 9.58
N PHE A 84 19.52 10.49 8.50
CA PHE A 84 20.36 9.42 7.97
C PHE A 84 21.45 9.03 8.99
N SER A 85 21.88 7.76 9.00
CA SER A 85 22.95 7.35 9.92
C SER A 85 24.26 8.07 9.56
N TRP A 86 24.81 8.81 10.51
CA TRP A 86 26.12 9.44 10.43
C TRP A 86 26.82 9.34 11.80
N ARG A 87 28.12 9.66 11.88
CA ARG A 87 29.17 8.65 11.91
C ARG A 87 30.56 9.28 11.81
N GLY A 88 31.23 9.62 12.92
CA GLY A 88 32.69 9.79 12.91
C GLY A 88 33.44 8.47 12.66
N GLY A 89 34.76 8.54 12.45
CA GLY A 89 35.63 7.36 12.26
C GLY A 89 36.03 7.09 10.79
N SER A 90 36.78 6.00 10.55
CA SER A 90 37.38 5.69 9.24
C SER A 90 36.60 4.66 8.40
N GLU A 91 35.75 3.82 9.00
CA GLU A 91 35.06 2.72 8.28
C GLU A 91 33.77 3.13 7.55
N PRO A 92 33.38 2.53 6.41
CA PRO A 92 32.08 2.74 5.74
C PRO A 92 30.88 2.75 6.68
N GLU A 93 29.93 3.68 6.46
CA GLU A 93 28.63 3.69 7.16
C GLU A 93 27.48 3.40 6.18
N THR A 94 27.34 4.22 5.14
CA THR A 94 26.33 4.04 4.10
C THR A 94 26.83 3.08 3.03
N THR A 95 26.14 1.96 2.82
CA THR A 95 26.35 1.06 1.68
C THR A 95 25.25 1.28 0.64
N GLY A 96 25.56 1.30 -0.66
CA GLY A 96 24.58 1.46 -1.74
C GLY A 96 23.83 2.79 -1.77
N ILE A 97 22.50 2.76 -1.92
CA ILE A 97 21.63 3.95 -1.97
C ILE A 97 20.53 3.84 -0.92
N GLN A 98 20.38 4.89 -0.12
CA GLN A 98 19.31 5.05 0.86
C GLN A 98 18.36 6.18 0.46
N LEU A 99 17.08 5.97 0.69
CA LEU A 99 16.05 7.00 0.56
C LEU A 99 15.46 7.32 1.92
N TRP A 100 15.00 8.56 2.10
CA TRP A 100 14.14 8.85 3.23
C TRP A 100 12.75 8.23 3.01
N SER A 101 12.22 7.54 4.03
CA SER A 101 10.91 6.86 3.95
C SER A 101 9.73 7.81 3.72
N GLU A 102 9.82 9.06 4.21
CA GLU A 102 8.78 10.05 4.05
C GLU A 102 9.04 10.92 2.81
N VAL A 103 8.06 10.97 1.90
CA VAL A 103 8.11 11.82 0.71
C VAL A 103 7.42 13.14 1.02
N PHE A 104 8.15 14.25 0.88
CA PHE A 104 7.63 15.56 1.27
C PHE A 104 6.80 16.18 0.14
N LEU A 105 5.53 16.45 0.41
CA LEU A 105 4.67 17.19 -0.51
C LEU A 105 4.88 18.69 -0.33
N ILE A 106 5.27 19.38 -1.41
CA ILE A 106 5.55 20.81 -1.40
C ILE A 106 4.66 21.50 -2.42
N GLN A 107 3.88 22.46 -1.93
CA GLN A 107 3.10 23.34 -2.77
C GLN A 107 3.97 24.50 -3.28
N ARG A 108 3.91 24.72 -4.59
CA ARG A 108 4.59 25.82 -5.29
C ARG A 108 3.72 27.07 -5.32
N SER A 109 4.34 28.20 -5.68
CA SER A 109 3.62 29.47 -5.89
C SER A 109 2.56 29.41 -7.00
N ASP A 110 2.73 28.50 -7.97
CA ASP A 110 1.77 28.24 -9.05
C ASP A 110 0.56 27.37 -8.62
N GLY A 111 0.54 26.92 -7.37
CA GLY A 111 -0.52 26.06 -6.82
C GLY A 111 -0.34 24.57 -7.12
N THR A 112 0.68 24.17 -7.88
CA THR A 112 1.01 22.76 -8.12
C THR A 112 1.71 22.14 -6.91
N GLU A 113 1.45 20.86 -6.68
CA GLU A 113 2.12 20.09 -5.63
C GLU A 113 3.13 19.13 -6.25
N VAL A 114 4.34 19.12 -5.68
CA VAL A 114 5.43 18.23 -6.08
C VAL A 114 5.89 17.37 -4.91
N ALA A 115 6.24 16.12 -5.21
CA ALA A 115 6.77 15.17 -4.26
C ALA A 115 8.29 15.28 -4.21
N VAL A 116 8.88 15.57 -3.05
CA VAL A 116 10.34 15.71 -2.90
C VAL A 116 10.90 14.51 -2.15
N LEU A 117 11.88 13.88 -2.79
CA LEU A 117 12.58 12.70 -2.30
C LEU A 117 14.05 13.05 -2.06
N LEU A 118 14.56 12.69 -0.87
CA LEU A 118 15.96 12.82 -0.52
C LEU A 118 16.66 11.47 -0.64
N MET A 119 17.83 11.49 -1.28
CA MET A 119 18.63 10.31 -1.58
C MET A 119 20.06 10.49 -1.04
N ASP A 120 20.46 9.60 -0.15
CA ASP A 120 21.85 9.44 0.30
C ASP A 120 22.52 8.31 -0.48
N THR A 121 23.73 8.55 -0.97
CA THR A 121 24.50 7.53 -1.67
C THR A 121 25.74 7.16 -0.87
N GLN A 122 26.19 5.93 -1.02
CA GLN A 122 27.51 5.50 -0.54
C GLN A 122 28.59 6.43 -1.06
N GLY A 123 29.64 6.59 -0.24
CA GLY A 123 30.81 7.34 -0.66
C GLY A 123 31.64 6.59 -1.68
N ALA A 124 32.05 7.27 -2.75
CA ALA A 124 33.04 6.71 -3.65
C ALA A 124 34.36 6.47 -2.89
N PHE A 125 35.07 5.39 -3.24
CA PHE A 125 36.40 5.02 -2.76
C PHE A 125 36.50 4.62 -1.29
N ASP A 126 35.69 3.66 -0.83
CA ASP A 126 36.01 2.96 0.41
C ASP A 126 36.93 1.75 0.13
N ASP A 127 37.59 1.24 1.17
CA ASP A 127 38.59 0.16 1.05
C ASP A 127 37.97 -1.19 0.59
N GLN A 128 36.65 -1.28 0.49
CA GLN A 128 35.89 -2.50 0.23
C GLN A 128 35.18 -2.50 -1.13
N SER A 129 34.93 -1.33 -1.72
CA SER A 129 34.21 -1.22 -3.00
C SER A 129 35.16 -1.00 -4.16
N THR A 130 34.83 -1.59 -5.29
CA THR A 130 35.61 -1.37 -6.51
C THR A 130 35.30 0.00 -7.11
N VAL A 131 36.16 0.48 -8.02
CA VAL A 131 35.89 1.69 -8.81
C VAL A 131 34.60 1.53 -9.62
N LYS A 132 34.31 0.32 -10.10
CA LYS A 132 33.05 -0.02 -10.78
C LYS A 132 31.86 0.18 -9.85
N ASP A 133 31.96 -0.22 -8.59
CA ASP A 133 30.84 -0.10 -7.65
C ASP A 133 30.51 1.37 -7.38
N CYS A 134 31.55 2.17 -7.18
CA CYS A 134 31.43 3.61 -6.98
C CYS A 134 30.83 4.29 -8.21
N ALA A 135 31.32 3.95 -9.42
CA ALA A 135 30.80 4.48 -10.67
C ALA A 135 29.33 4.10 -10.91
N THR A 136 28.94 2.87 -10.54
CA THR A 136 27.57 2.37 -10.65
C THR A 136 26.61 3.13 -9.74
N ILE A 137 26.95 3.27 -8.45
CA ILE A 137 26.12 4.01 -7.49
C ILE A 137 25.99 5.48 -7.92
N PHE A 138 27.09 6.10 -8.32
CA PHE A 138 27.10 7.48 -8.79
C PHE A 138 26.29 7.65 -10.09
N ALA A 139 26.32 6.66 -10.98
CA ALA A 139 25.54 6.70 -12.21
C ALA A 139 24.05 6.53 -11.96
N LEU A 140 23.67 5.56 -11.12
CA LEU A 140 22.29 5.34 -10.71
C LEU A 140 21.71 6.57 -10.03
N SER A 141 22.46 7.21 -9.13
CA SER A 141 22.03 8.42 -8.44
C SER A 141 21.84 9.60 -9.41
N THR A 142 22.75 9.75 -10.38
CA THR A 142 22.70 10.84 -11.37
C THR A 142 21.55 10.67 -12.36
N MET A 143 21.31 9.44 -12.85
CA MET A 143 20.22 9.16 -13.79
C MET A 143 18.84 9.31 -13.14
N THR A 144 18.70 8.96 -11.86
CA THR A 144 17.42 9.01 -11.14
C THR A 144 17.16 10.37 -10.49
N SER A 145 18.19 11.15 -10.17
CA SER A 145 18.04 12.47 -9.56
C SER A 145 17.69 13.58 -10.56
N SER A 146 16.97 14.61 -10.09
CA SER A 146 16.80 15.88 -10.82
C SER A 146 17.86 16.90 -10.41
N ILE A 147 18.31 16.83 -9.15
CA ILE A 147 19.40 17.63 -8.60
C ILE A 147 20.44 16.67 -8.04
N GLN A 148 21.60 16.61 -8.70
CA GLN A 148 22.76 15.86 -8.23
C GLN A 148 23.73 16.82 -7.56
N ILE A 149 23.94 16.66 -6.25
CA ILE A 149 24.97 17.36 -5.49
C ILE A 149 26.21 16.47 -5.47
N TYR A 150 27.28 16.96 -6.08
CA TYR A 150 28.58 16.31 -6.07
C TYR A 150 29.44 16.91 -4.95
N ASN A 151 29.50 16.19 -3.83
CA ASN A 151 30.14 16.61 -2.60
C ASN A 151 31.63 16.25 -2.60
N LEU A 152 32.46 17.25 -2.86
CA LEU A 152 33.91 17.17 -2.97
C LEU A 152 34.59 17.81 -1.76
N SER A 153 35.83 17.42 -1.49
CA SER A 153 36.62 17.90 -0.35
C SER A 153 37.69 18.87 -0.83
N GLN A 154 37.70 20.08 -0.29
CA GLN A 154 38.69 21.15 -0.49
C GLN A 154 38.76 21.73 -1.91
N ASN A 155 38.83 20.90 -2.95
CA ASN A 155 39.07 21.33 -4.33
C ASN A 155 38.39 20.40 -5.34
N ILE A 156 38.36 20.81 -6.61
CA ILE A 156 38.00 19.94 -7.74
C ILE A 156 39.30 19.44 -8.35
N GLN A 157 39.52 18.13 -8.29
CA GLN A 157 40.68 17.46 -8.86
C GLN A 157 40.37 16.89 -10.25
N GLU A 158 41.38 16.49 -11.01
CA GLU A 158 41.16 15.94 -12.37
C GLU A 158 40.54 14.54 -12.33
N ASP A 159 40.84 13.75 -11.30
CA ASP A 159 40.22 12.46 -11.04
C ASP A 159 38.72 12.59 -10.74
N ASP A 160 38.30 13.64 -10.04
CA ASP A 160 36.87 13.97 -9.86
C ASP A 160 36.17 14.20 -11.21
N LEU A 161 36.84 14.88 -12.14
CA LEU A 161 36.31 15.11 -13.48
C LEU A 161 36.32 13.84 -14.33
N GLN A 162 37.31 12.96 -14.18
CA GLN A 162 37.33 11.66 -14.86
C GLN A 162 36.16 10.77 -14.45
N GLN A 163 35.69 10.83 -13.20
CA GLN A 163 34.47 10.12 -12.80
C GLN A 163 33.24 10.56 -13.61
N LEU A 164 33.24 11.82 -14.07
CA LEU A 164 32.15 12.36 -14.88
C LEU A 164 32.19 11.89 -16.34
N GLN A 165 33.31 11.30 -16.78
CA GLN A 165 33.51 10.89 -18.17
C GLN A 165 32.47 9.86 -18.65
N LEU A 166 32.08 8.91 -17.79
CA LEU A 166 31.06 7.92 -18.12
C LEU A 166 29.74 8.59 -18.56
N PHE A 167 29.39 9.70 -17.92
CA PHE A 167 28.18 10.47 -18.26
C PHE A 167 28.34 11.28 -19.53
N THR A 168 29.55 11.75 -19.82
CA THR A 168 29.82 12.50 -21.05
C THR A 168 29.60 11.65 -22.30
N GLU A 169 30.00 10.38 -22.25
CA GLU A 169 29.78 9.44 -23.35
C GLU A 169 28.30 9.07 -23.51
N TYR A 170 27.60 8.82 -22.39
CA TYR A 170 26.15 8.61 -22.41
C TYR A 170 25.39 9.83 -22.92
N GLY A 171 25.74 11.03 -22.45
CA GLY A 171 25.07 12.25 -22.87
C GLY A 171 25.32 12.63 -24.32
N ARG A 172 26.49 12.28 -24.88
CA ARG A 172 26.75 12.40 -26.31
C ARG A 172 25.77 11.55 -27.12
N LEU A 173 25.61 10.27 -26.78
CA LEU A 173 24.66 9.41 -27.48
C LEU A 173 23.20 9.88 -27.34
N ALA A 174 22.83 10.35 -26.15
CA ALA A 174 21.48 10.89 -25.92
C ALA A 174 21.22 12.15 -26.76
N MET A 175 22.23 13.01 -26.93
CA MET A 175 22.13 14.18 -27.81
C MET A 175 21.97 13.80 -29.28
N ASP A 176 22.70 12.78 -29.73
CA ASP A 176 22.65 12.34 -31.13
C ASP A 176 21.29 11.70 -31.49
N GLU A 177 20.67 10.96 -30.57
CA GLU A 177 19.40 10.26 -30.83
C GLU A 177 18.14 11.06 -30.43
N ILE A 178 18.21 11.87 -29.37
CA ILE A 178 17.03 12.50 -28.73
C ILE A 178 17.06 14.04 -28.83
N PHE A 179 18.19 14.62 -29.23
CA PHE A 179 18.44 16.06 -29.35
C PHE A 179 18.15 16.85 -28.05
N GLN A 180 18.29 16.20 -26.89
CA GLN A 180 18.04 16.79 -25.58
C GLN A 180 19.13 16.40 -24.59
N LYS A 181 19.35 17.29 -23.61
CA LYS A 181 20.24 17.02 -22.48
C LYS A 181 19.68 15.89 -21.62
N PRO A 182 20.46 14.84 -21.31
CA PRO A 182 19.98 13.71 -20.52
C PRO A 182 19.77 14.05 -19.04
N PHE A 183 20.56 14.99 -18.50
CA PHE A 183 20.56 15.31 -17.07
C PHE A 183 20.19 16.77 -16.83
N GLN A 184 19.63 17.03 -15.65
CA GLN A 184 19.11 18.35 -15.30
C GLN A 184 20.18 19.17 -14.56
N SER A 185 20.21 19.12 -13.23
CA SER A 185 21.09 19.98 -12.43
C SER A 185 22.25 19.20 -11.81
N LEU A 186 23.47 19.62 -12.09
CA LEU A 186 24.68 19.21 -11.36
C LEU A 186 25.18 20.37 -10.50
N MET A 187 25.41 20.10 -9.21
CA MET A 187 25.96 21.07 -8.28
C MET A 187 27.25 20.54 -7.68
N PHE A 188 28.38 21.21 -7.95
CA PHE A 188 29.63 20.98 -7.23
C PHE A 188 29.53 21.62 -5.84
N LEU A 189 29.55 20.81 -4.78
CA LEU A 189 29.63 21.30 -3.42
C LEU A 189 31.03 21.05 -2.89
N ILE A 190 31.81 22.12 -2.77
CA ILE A 190 33.19 22.05 -2.28
C ILE A 190 33.18 22.27 -0.78
N ARG A 191 33.45 21.21 -0.03
CA ARG A 191 33.56 21.21 1.44
C ARG A 191 34.93 21.72 1.86
N ASP A 192 35.01 22.28 3.07
CA ASP A 192 36.26 22.70 3.69
C ASP A 192 37.09 23.67 2.81
N TRP A 193 36.40 24.55 2.08
CA TRP A 193 37.04 25.53 1.23
C TRP A 193 37.92 26.46 2.08
N SER A 194 39.22 26.45 1.78
CA SER A 194 40.24 27.08 2.61
C SER A 194 40.74 28.42 2.06
N PHE A 195 40.27 28.83 0.88
CA PHE A 195 40.78 30.03 0.18
C PHE A 195 39.68 31.08 -0.08
N PRO A 196 38.96 31.56 0.96
CA PRO A 196 37.90 32.55 0.80
C PRO A 196 38.39 33.91 0.27
N TYR A 197 39.69 34.17 0.40
CA TYR A 197 40.35 35.37 -0.11
C TYR A 197 40.58 35.34 -1.64
N GLU A 198 40.58 34.17 -2.28
CA GLU A 198 40.65 34.05 -3.74
C GLU A 198 39.23 33.97 -4.32
N TYR A 199 38.41 33.04 -3.81
CA TYR A 199 36.99 32.93 -4.16
C TYR A 199 36.16 32.91 -2.89
N ILE A 200 35.25 33.86 -2.76
CA ILE A 200 34.38 34.01 -1.59
C ILE A 200 33.47 32.80 -1.40
N TYR A 201 33.07 32.54 -0.15
CA TYR A 201 32.11 31.47 0.15
C TYR A 201 30.76 31.64 -0.58
N GLY A 202 30.09 30.52 -0.82
CA GLY A 202 28.78 30.46 -1.43
C GLY A 202 28.76 30.32 -2.95
N PHE A 203 27.60 30.61 -3.56
CA PHE A 203 27.35 30.42 -4.99
C PHE A 203 28.18 31.34 -5.89
N LYS A 204 28.41 32.59 -5.48
CA LYS A 204 29.08 33.59 -6.33
C LYS A 204 30.54 33.21 -6.57
N GLY A 205 31.31 33.01 -5.50
CA GLY A 205 32.70 32.54 -5.64
C GLY A 205 32.78 31.13 -6.21
N GLY A 206 31.80 30.26 -5.93
CA GLY A 206 31.72 28.94 -6.55
C GLY A 206 31.60 28.98 -8.07
N SER A 207 30.76 29.87 -8.63
CA SER A 207 30.63 30.02 -10.08
C SER A 207 31.94 30.47 -10.71
N GLU A 208 32.57 31.52 -10.16
CA GLU A 208 33.86 32.04 -10.67
C GLU A 208 34.97 30.97 -10.60
N PHE A 209 35.01 30.21 -9.51
CA PHE A 209 35.95 29.11 -9.32
C PHE A 209 35.71 27.97 -10.32
N LEU A 210 34.44 27.58 -10.53
CA LEU A 210 34.08 26.51 -11.46
C LEU A 210 34.37 26.90 -12.91
N ASP A 211 34.05 28.12 -13.31
CA ASP A 211 34.31 28.62 -14.67
C ASP A 211 35.81 28.57 -14.98
N LYS A 212 36.66 28.92 -14.00
CA LYS A 212 38.13 28.80 -14.15
C LYS A 212 38.60 27.34 -14.25
N ARG A 213 37.94 26.40 -13.56
CA ARG A 213 38.32 24.96 -13.55
C ARG A 213 37.86 24.20 -14.80
N LEU A 214 36.70 24.58 -15.34
CA LEU A 214 36.14 23.98 -16.56
C LEU A 214 36.66 24.62 -17.86
N GLN A 215 37.47 25.68 -17.77
CA GLN A 215 38.18 26.21 -18.94
C GLN A 215 39.06 25.14 -19.58
N VAL A 216 38.78 24.88 -20.87
CA VAL A 216 39.58 24.02 -21.72
C VAL A 216 40.89 24.73 -22.05
N LYS A 217 42.01 24.05 -21.79
CA LYS A 217 43.34 24.55 -22.12
C LYS A 217 44.06 23.56 -23.03
N GLU A 218 44.86 24.09 -23.96
CA GLU A 218 45.58 23.27 -24.95
C GLU A 218 46.64 22.34 -24.32
N ASP A 219 47.12 22.66 -23.10
CA ASP A 219 48.10 21.87 -22.35
C ASP A 219 47.49 20.67 -21.60
N GLN A 220 46.16 20.58 -21.54
CA GLN A 220 45.46 19.46 -20.89
C GLN A 220 45.48 18.21 -21.78
N HIS A 221 45.46 17.02 -21.15
CA HIS A 221 45.25 15.77 -21.89
C HIS A 221 43.94 15.79 -22.69
N ALA A 222 43.94 15.19 -23.89
CA ALA A 222 42.78 15.19 -24.78
C ALA A 222 41.50 14.65 -24.11
N GLU A 223 41.62 13.63 -23.25
CA GLU A 223 40.48 13.07 -22.48
C GLU A 223 39.89 14.08 -21.48
N LEU A 224 40.70 14.96 -20.92
CA LEU A 224 40.27 15.97 -19.96
C LEU A 224 39.63 17.18 -20.65
N GLN A 225 40.06 17.47 -21.89
CA GLN A 225 39.42 18.46 -22.75
C GLN A 225 38.03 17.99 -23.17
N THR A 226 37.91 16.73 -23.62
CA THR A 226 36.61 16.16 -24.00
C THR A 226 35.63 16.14 -22.84
N VAL A 227 36.06 15.79 -21.62
CA VAL A 227 35.18 15.84 -20.44
C VAL A 227 34.65 17.25 -20.21
N ARG A 228 35.50 18.29 -20.27
CA ARG A 228 35.09 19.68 -20.05
C ARG A 228 34.13 20.18 -21.13
N ASP A 229 34.39 19.86 -22.39
CA ASP A 229 33.51 20.21 -23.51
C ASP A 229 32.12 19.57 -23.37
N HIS A 230 32.07 18.30 -22.98
CA HIS A 230 30.84 17.52 -22.95
C HIS A 230 30.06 17.64 -21.63
N ILE A 231 30.67 18.06 -20.52
CA ILE A 231 29.95 18.30 -19.26
C ILE A 231 28.82 19.32 -19.49
N HIS A 232 29.08 20.39 -20.25
CA HIS A 232 28.08 21.40 -20.59
C HIS A 232 26.99 20.88 -21.54
N SER A 233 27.25 19.84 -22.32
CA SER A 233 26.22 19.19 -23.15
C SER A 233 25.39 18.18 -22.37
N CYS A 234 25.88 17.64 -21.26
CA CYS A 234 25.17 16.61 -20.48
C CYS A 234 24.14 17.17 -19.50
N PHE A 235 24.43 18.31 -18.86
CA PHE A 235 23.58 18.89 -17.81
C PHE A 235 22.91 20.19 -18.28
N THR A 236 21.62 20.37 -17.98
CA THR A 236 20.90 21.63 -18.27
C THR A 236 21.44 22.79 -17.45
N LYS A 237 21.79 22.53 -16.19
CA LYS A 237 22.34 23.51 -15.26
C LYS A 237 23.53 22.94 -14.52
N ILE A 238 24.62 23.69 -14.49
CA ILE A 238 25.79 23.38 -13.67
C ILE A 238 26.01 24.55 -12.73
N SER A 239 26.24 24.26 -11.46
CA SER A 239 26.52 25.27 -10.45
C SER A 239 27.58 24.78 -9.46
N CYS A 240 28.17 25.70 -8.72
CA CYS A 240 29.15 25.38 -7.69
C CYS A 240 28.89 26.22 -6.44
N PHE A 241 29.11 25.61 -5.27
CA PHE A 241 29.00 26.25 -3.97
C PHE A 241 30.23 25.94 -3.12
N LEU A 242 30.88 26.99 -2.62
CA LEU A 242 32.04 26.87 -1.73
C LEU A 242 31.58 26.95 -0.28
N LEU A 243 31.77 25.87 0.48
CA LEU A 243 31.37 25.77 1.88
C LEU A 243 32.62 25.78 2.79
N PRO A 244 32.64 26.58 3.87
CA PRO A 244 33.75 26.62 4.81
C PRO A 244 33.88 25.30 5.59
N HIS A 245 34.96 25.18 6.37
CA HIS A 245 35.14 24.06 7.28
C HIS A 245 34.14 24.16 8.46
N PRO A 246 33.46 23.07 8.86
CA PRO A 246 32.43 23.09 9.91
C PRO A 246 32.97 23.34 11.33
N GLY A 247 34.29 23.28 11.50
CA GLY A 247 35.01 23.49 12.76
C GLY A 247 35.71 22.21 13.22
N LEU A 248 36.82 22.36 13.95
CA LEU A 248 37.63 21.21 14.40
C LEU A 248 36.84 20.29 15.34
N LYS A 249 35.95 20.84 16.17
CA LYS A 249 35.09 20.06 17.07
C LYS A 249 34.24 19.06 16.29
N VAL A 250 33.56 19.52 15.24
CA VAL A 250 32.73 18.67 14.37
C VAL A 250 33.55 17.57 13.70
N ALA A 251 34.80 17.85 13.33
CA ALA A 251 35.65 16.91 12.61
C ALA A 251 36.33 15.86 13.53
N THR A 252 36.65 16.21 14.78
CA THR A 252 37.50 15.36 15.64
C THR A 252 36.81 14.85 16.90
N ASN A 253 35.71 15.47 17.36
CA ASN A 253 35.04 15.06 18.59
C ASN A 253 34.16 13.82 18.33
N PRO A 254 34.46 12.66 18.95
CA PRO A 254 33.66 11.45 18.77
C PRO A 254 32.27 11.53 19.45
N ALA A 255 32.09 12.43 20.42
CA ALA A 255 30.83 12.65 21.12
C ALA A 255 29.95 13.71 20.45
N PHE A 256 30.34 14.20 19.27
CA PHE A 256 29.56 15.19 18.54
C PHE A 256 28.30 14.55 17.93
N GLU A 257 27.13 14.97 18.42
CA GLU A 257 25.82 14.49 17.97
C GLU A 257 25.10 15.48 17.03
N GLY A 258 25.81 16.47 16.48
CA GLY A 258 25.21 17.44 15.55
C GLY A 258 24.72 18.75 16.19
N GLN A 259 25.09 19.00 17.45
CA GLN A 259 24.71 20.21 18.19
C GLN A 259 25.27 21.47 17.49
N LEU A 260 24.42 22.46 17.25
CA LEU A 260 24.79 23.69 16.53
C LEU A 260 25.75 24.58 17.31
N SER A 261 25.81 24.44 18.64
CA SER A 261 26.76 25.15 19.52
C SER A 261 28.22 24.84 19.16
N GLU A 262 28.52 23.63 18.68
CA GLU A 262 29.87 23.19 18.32
C GLU A 262 30.24 23.47 16.86
N VAL A 263 29.27 23.85 16.03
CA VAL A 263 29.46 24.16 14.60
C VAL A 263 29.92 25.60 14.42
N ALA A 264 30.92 25.79 13.57
CA ALA A 264 31.49 27.11 13.26
C ALA A 264 30.42 28.10 12.74
N PRO A 265 30.46 29.38 13.17
CA PRO A 265 29.44 30.36 12.82
C PRO A 265 29.38 30.62 11.30
N GLU A 266 30.52 30.76 10.63
CA GLU A 266 30.58 30.97 9.17
C GLU A 266 29.95 29.79 8.40
N PHE A 267 30.11 28.57 8.90
CA PHE A 267 29.48 27.38 8.32
C PHE A 267 27.96 27.43 8.47
N LYS A 268 27.45 27.84 9.63
CA LYS A 268 26.02 28.02 9.88
C LYS A 268 25.42 29.08 8.94
N GLU A 269 26.12 30.20 8.73
CA GLU A 269 25.68 31.25 7.79
C GLU A 269 25.61 30.74 6.34
N GLN A 270 26.62 30.00 5.89
CA GLN A 270 26.61 29.44 4.54
C GLN A 270 25.56 28.34 4.37
N LEU A 271 25.29 27.52 5.40
CA LEU A 271 24.17 26.57 5.38
C LEU A 271 22.81 27.29 5.29
N LYS A 272 22.63 28.39 6.03
CA LYS A 272 21.44 29.26 5.94
C LYS A 272 21.23 29.84 4.54
N SER A 273 22.30 30.02 3.77
CA SER A 273 22.25 30.44 2.37
C SER A 273 22.01 29.27 1.40
N LEU A 274 22.65 28.12 1.64
CA LEU A 274 22.65 26.96 0.73
C LEU A 274 21.31 26.24 0.69
N ILE A 275 20.82 25.79 1.84
CA ILE A 275 19.69 24.84 1.93
C ILE A 275 18.38 25.49 1.46
N PRO A 276 18.02 26.72 1.89
CA PRO A 276 16.81 27.38 1.39
C PRO A 276 16.88 27.64 -0.11
N LYS A 277 18.06 27.91 -0.68
CA LYS A 277 18.21 28.12 -2.14
C LYS A 277 18.04 26.83 -2.95
N LEU A 278 18.38 25.67 -2.38
CA LEU A 278 18.21 24.37 -3.03
C LEU A 278 16.78 23.84 -2.90
N LEU A 279 16.18 24.00 -1.72
CA LEU A 279 14.87 23.44 -1.38
C LEU A 279 13.72 24.46 -1.44
N HIS A 280 13.95 25.62 -2.07
CA HIS A 280 12.92 26.63 -2.30
C HIS A 280 11.82 26.04 -3.19
N PRO A 281 10.52 26.18 -2.84
CA PRO A 281 9.41 25.64 -3.63
C PRO A 281 9.52 25.92 -5.13
N ASP A 282 9.82 27.17 -5.50
CA ASP A 282 9.90 27.60 -6.92
C ASP A 282 11.19 27.19 -7.65
N ARG A 283 12.17 26.60 -6.95
CA ARG A 283 13.46 26.19 -7.55
C ARG A 283 13.62 24.67 -7.65
N LEU A 284 12.75 23.92 -6.99
CA LEU A 284 12.71 22.48 -7.08
C LEU A 284 12.33 22.10 -8.52
N ALA A 285 13.26 21.56 -9.30
CA ALA A 285 12.96 21.10 -10.65
C ALA A 285 12.43 19.66 -10.60
N GLU A 286 11.24 19.41 -11.15
CA GLU A 286 10.72 18.04 -11.29
C GLU A 286 11.67 17.23 -12.14
N LYS A 287 11.77 15.93 -11.84
CA LYS A 287 12.56 15.01 -12.66
C LYS A 287 11.98 14.94 -14.05
N GLU A 288 12.82 15.23 -15.04
CA GLU A 288 12.47 15.09 -16.46
C GLU A 288 13.35 14.05 -17.12
N ILE A 289 12.72 13.20 -17.94
CA ILE A 289 13.39 12.24 -18.81
C ILE A 289 12.73 12.35 -20.19
N ASN A 290 13.52 12.64 -21.23
CA ASN A 290 13.03 12.97 -22.58
C ASN A 290 12.12 14.22 -22.68
N GLY A 291 12.26 15.15 -21.73
CA GLY A 291 11.38 16.33 -21.63
C GLY A 291 9.98 16.02 -21.10
N ASN A 292 9.73 14.80 -20.62
CA ASN A 292 8.52 14.47 -19.87
C ASN A 292 8.81 14.50 -18.38
N LYS A 293 7.90 15.10 -17.61
CA LYS A 293 7.94 15.06 -16.15
C LYS A 293 7.63 13.65 -15.65
N VAL A 294 8.46 13.17 -14.73
CA VAL A 294 8.37 11.84 -14.15
C VAL A 294 7.55 11.89 -12.86
N THR A 295 6.63 10.93 -12.69
CA THR A 295 5.87 10.74 -11.44
C THR A 295 6.60 9.79 -10.49
N CYS A 296 6.20 9.74 -9.21
CA CYS A 296 6.74 8.75 -8.26
C CYS A 296 6.60 7.31 -8.79
N ARG A 297 5.46 6.96 -9.38
CA ARG A 297 5.25 5.67 -10.05
C ARG A 297 6.21 5.45 -11.22
N GLY A 298 6.40 6.46 -12.08
CA GLY A 298 7.32 6.37 -13.20
C GLY A 298 8.77 6.17 -12.74
N LEU A 299 9.18 6.84 -11.66
CA LEU A 299 10.53 6.74 -11.10
C LEU A 299 10.89 5.31 -10.67
N LEU A 300 9.92 4.56 -10.12
CA LEU A 300 10.11 3.15 -9.76
C LEU A 300 10.52 2.29 -10.97
N GLU A 301 9.89 2.50 -12.13
CA GLU A 301 10.22 1.76 -13.36
C GLU A 301 11.60 2.12 -13.89
N PHE A 302 12.03 3.38 -13.77
CA PHE A 302 13.40 3.79 -14.08
C PHE A 302 14.43 3.10 -13.16
N PHE A 303 14.17 3.01 -11.85
CA PHE A 303 15.05 2.27 -10.93
C PHE A 303 15.18 0.80 -11.30
N LYS A 304 14.06 0.13 -11.59
CA LYS A 304 14.04 -1.28 -11.99
C LYS A 304 14.79 -1.52 -13.31
N ALA A 305 14.64 -0.63 -14.28
CA ALA A 305 15.33 -0.75 -15.55
C ALA A 305 16.83 -0.50 -15.38
N TYR A 306 17.23 0.58 -14.72
CA TYR A 306 18.63 0.92 -14.56
C TYR A 306 19.40 -0.13 -13.76
N ILE A 307 18.89 -0.62 -12.64
CA ILE A 307 19.62 -1.61 -11.84
C ILE A 307 19.92 -2.89 -12.62
N LYS A 308 18.99 -3.35 -13.48
CA LYS A 308 19.17 -4.56 -14.30
C LYS A 308 20.35 -4.44 -15.26
N ILE A 309 20.61 -3.24 -15.77
CA ILE A 309 21.74 -2.99 -16.67
C ILE A 309 23.07 -3.10 -15.92
N TYR A 310 23.11 -2.62 -14.68
CA TYR A 310 24.32 -2.57 -13.85
C TYR A 310 24.58 -3.87 -13.07
N GLN A 311 23.69 -4.86 -13.16
CA GLN A 311 23.89 -6.20 -12.60
C GLN A 311 24.88 -7.06 -13.41
N GLY A 312 25.30 -6.63 -14.60
CA GLY A 312 26.29 -7.32 -15.42
C GLY A 312 27.73 -7.25 -14.87
N GLU A 313 28.61 -8.12 -15.37
CA GLU A 313 30.04 -8.15 -14.98
C GLU A 313 30.80 -6.89 -15.42
N ASP A 314 30.40 -6.26 -16.52
CA ASP A 314 31.03 -5.04 -17.06
C ASP A 314 30.19 -3.78 -16.82
N LEU A 315 30.86 -2.62 -16.80
CA LEU A 315 30.15 -1.34 -16.91
C LEU A 315 29.37 -1.31 -18.23
N PRO A 316 28.08 -0.99 -18.20
CA PRO A 316 27.27 -1.09 -19.40
C PRO A 316 27.71 -0.08 -20.44
N GLN A 317 27.65 -0.50 -21.70
CA GLN A 317 27.91 0.42 -22.79
C GLN A 317 26.85 1.53 -22.80
N PRO A 318 27.24 2.78 -23.13
CA PRO A 318 26.31 3.91 -23.20
C PRO A 318 25.04 3.66 -24.05
N LYS A 319 25.15 2.86 -25.13
CA LYS A 319 23.99 2.45 -25.95
C LYS A 319 22.97 1.62 -25.16
N THR A 320 23.44 0.69 -24.33
CA THR A 320 22.58 -0.14 -23.49
C THR A 320 21.84 0.71 -22.45
N MET A 321 22.50 1.73 -21.90
CA MET A 321 21.85 2.68 -20.99
C MET A 321 20.73 3.46 -21.67
N LEU A 322 20.93 3.87 -22.94
CA LEU A 322 19.92 4.60 -23.70
C LEU A 322 18.72 3.70 -24.01
N MET A 323 18.96 2.47 -24.49
CA MET A 323 17.89 1.50 -24.75
C MET A 323 17.07 1.20 -23.50
N ALA A 324 17.70 1.05 -22.35
CA ALA A 324 16.99 0.80 -21.11
C ALA A 324 16.23 2.03 -20.59
N THR A 325 16.74 3.24 -20.86
CA THR A 325 15.98 4.48 -20.62
C THR A 325 14.72 4.51 -21.48
N ALA A 326 14.80 4.04 -22.73
CA ALA A 326 13.66 3.93 -23.61
C ALA A 326 12.67 2.86 -23.13
N GLU A 327 13.12 1.68 -22.72
CA GLU A 327 12.29 0.63 -22.11
C GLU A 327 11.57 1.15 -20.87
N ALA A 328 12.29 1.77 -19.92
CA ALA A 328 11.71 2.33 -18.71
C ALA A 328 10.65 3.40 -18.98
N ASN A 329 10.92 4.29 -19.94
CA ASN A 329 9.97 5.34 -20.33
C ASN A 329 8.67 4.74 -20.89
N ASN A 330 8.78 3.71 -21.75
CA ASN A 330 7.61 3.00 -22.27
C ASN A 330 6.86 2.25 -21.16
N LEU A 331 7.57 1.55 -20.26
CA LEU A 331 6.95 0.85 -19.11
C LEU A 331 6.24 1.81 -18.15
N ALA A 332 6.82 2.98 -17.87
CA ALA A 332 6.18 4.01 -17.07
C ALA A 332 4.88 4.53 -17.73
N ALA A 333 4.87 4.68 -19.06
CA ALA A 333 3.68 5.06 -19.81
C ALA A 333 2.60 3.95 -19.77
N VAL A 334 2.99 2.68 -19.91
CA VAL A 334 2.09 1.52 -19.76
C VAL A 334 1.48 1.49 -18.35
N ALA A 335 2.29 1.65 -17.31
CA ALA A 335 1.83 1.63 -15.92
C ALA A 335 0.84 2.77 -15.62
N THR A 336 1.06 3.96 -16.19
CA THR A 336 0.18 5.12 -16.05
C THR A 336 -1.16 4.91 -16.76
N ALA A 337 -1.13 4.44 -18.01
CA ALA A 337 -2.34 4.17 -18.79
C ALA A 337 -3.19 3.04 -18.16
N LYS A 338 -2.54 1.98 -17.67
CA LYS A 338 -3.20 0.88 -16.97
C LYS A 338 -3.89 1.33 -15.69
N ASP A 339 -3.24 2.19 -14.91
CA ASP A 339 -3.82 2.73 -13.68
C ASP A 339 -5.03 3.62 -13.95
N GLN A 340 -4.96 4.47 -14.98
CA GLN A 340 -6.10 5.29 -15.42
C GLN A 340 -7.29 4.42 -15.81
N TYR A 341 -7.05 3.34 -16.56
CA TYR A 341 -8.08 2.37 -16.91
C TYR A 341 -8.68 1.72 -15.65
N ASN A 342 -7.84 1.22 -14.74
CA ASN A 342 -8.29 0.56 -13.51
C ASN A 342 -9.13 1.49 -12.64
N LYS A 343 -8.68 2.72 -12.38
CA LYS A 343 -9.43 3.74 -11.63
C LYS A 343 -10.78 4.08 -12.29
N SER A 344 -10.83 4.09 -13.62
CA SER A 344 -12.05 4.41 -14.36
C SER A 344 -13.03 3.23 -14.35
N MET A 345 -12.54 2.00 -14.47
CA MET A 345 -13.35 0.78 -14.40
C MET A 345 -13.84 0.48 -12.98
N GLU A 346 -13.02 0.71 -11.96
CA GLU A 346 -13.42 0.53 -10.56
C GLU A 346 -14.59 1.45 -10.16
N LYS A 347 -14.66 2.66 -10.73
CA LYS A 347 -15.83 3.55 -10.58
C LYS A 347 -17.11 3.01 -11.23
N VAL A 348 -17.00 2.08 -12.16
CA VAL A 348 -18.15 1.48 -12.88
C VAL A 348 -18.55 0.14 -12.26
N CYS A 349 -17.58 -0.73 -11.96
CA CYS A 349 -17.80 -2.11 -11.52
C CYS A 349 -16.99 -2.54 -10.30
N GLY A 350 -16.59 -1.60 -9.43
CA GLY A 350 -15.94 -1.88 -8.15
C GLY A 350 -16.79 -2.72 -7.20
N GLY A 351 -16.15 -3.32 -6.18
CA GLY A 351 -16.76 -4.35 -5.33
C GLY A 351 -18.07 -3.97 -4.63
N ASP A 352 -18.25 -2.68 -4.33
CA ASP A 352 -19.44 -2.13 -3.66
C ASP A 352 -20.54 -1.64 -4.62
N LEU A 353 -20.31 -1.72 -5.94
CA LEU A 353 -21.25 -1.28 -6.97
C LEU A 353 -22.14 -2.45 -7.43
N PRO A 354 -23.43 -2.21 -7.73
CA PRO A 354 -24.32 -3.26 -8.18
C PRO A 354 -24.00 -3.69 -9.61
N TYR A 355 -24.55 -4.85 -9.97
CA TYR A 355 -24.49 -5.43 -11.31
C TYR A 355 -24.78 -4.40 -12.41
N VAL A 356 -23.88 -4.36 -13.39
CA VAL A 356 -24.04 -3.58 -14.63
C VAL A 356 -24.39 -4.54 -15.76
N ALA A 357 -25.36 -4.21 -16.61
CA ALA A 357 -25.70 -5.04 -17.76
C ALA A 357 -24.47 -5.23 -18.67
N PRO A 358 -24.26 -6.43 -19.28
CA PRO A 358 -23.03 -6.74 -20.01
C PRO A 358 -22.80 -5.78 -21.19
N ASP A 359 -23.86 -5.41 -21.91
CA ASP A 359 -23.79 -4.48 -23.04
C ASP A 359 -23.29 -3.09 -22.62
N HIS A 360 -23.76 -2.59 -21.47
CA HIS A 360 -23.33 -1.28 -20.96
C HIS A 360 -21.94 -1.33 -20.33
N LEU A 361 -21.58 -2.47 -19.74
CA LEU A 361 -20.23 -2.67 -19.20
C LEU A 361 -19.21 -2.74 -20.35
N GLU A 362 -19.53 -3.43 -21.44
CA GLU A 362 -18.72 -3.51 -22.66
C GLU A 362 -18.55 -2.12 -23.31
N GLU A 363 -19.63 -1.34 -23.41
CA GLU A 363 -19.57 0.04 -23.91
C GLU A 363 -18.61 0.90 -23.06
N LYS A 364 -18.69 0.78 -21.72
CA LYS A 364 -17.80 1.50 -20.80
C LYS A 364 -16.36 1.00 -20.87
N HIS A 365 -16.16 -0.30 -21.05
CA HIS A 365 -14.86 -0.90 -21.27
C HIS A 365 -14.21 -0.32 -22.53
N GLN A 366 -14.90 -0.36 -23.68
CA GLN A 366 -14.36 0.15 -24.94
C GLN A 366 -14.00 1.63 -24.86
N PHE A 367 -14.84 2.44 -24.21
CA PHE A 367 -14.56 3.85 -23.99
C PHE A 367 -13.29 4.06 -23.13
N ASN A 368 -13.20 3.39 -21.97
CA ASN A 368 -12.06 3.53 -21.07
C ASN A 368 -10.77 2.93 -21.68
N LEU A 369 -10.88 1.89 -22.49
CA LEU A 369 -9.78 1.28 -23.23
C LEU A 369 -9.21 2.28 -24.24
N GLN A 370 -10.06 2.91 -25.06
CA GLN A 370 -9.63 3.92 -26.02
C GLN A 370 -8.96 5.12 -25.34
N GLU A 371 -9.52 5.60 -24.22
CA GLU A 371 -8.92 6.68 -23.43
C GLU A 371 -7.52 6.30 -22.90
N ALA A 372 -7.35 5.08 -22.38
CA ALA A 372 -6.06 4.60 -21.90
C ALA A 372 -5.04 4.44 -23.04
N LEU A 373 -5.45 3.92 -24.19
CA LEU A 373 -4.58 3.82 -25.37
C LEU A 373 -4.22 5.19 -25.94
N HIS A 374 -5.15 6.14 -25.95
CA HIS A 374 -4.88 7.52 -26.35
C HIS A 374 -3.91 8.21 -25.38
N ALA A 375 -4.06 8.00 -24.06
CA ALA A 375 -3.11 8.48 -23.06
C ALA A 375 -1.71 7.88 -23.26
N PHE A 376 -1.62 6.59 -23.57
CA PHE A 376 -0.35 5.94 -23.91
C PHE A 376 0.24 6.54 -25.20
N ALA A 377 -0.53 6.66 -26.27
CA ALA A 377 -0.08 7.15 -27.57
C ALA A 377 0.41 8.61 -27.53
N SER A 378 -0.33 9.47 -26.82
CA SER A 378 -0.01 10.90 -26.67
C SER A 378 1.23 11.19 -25.82
N THR A 379 1.66 10.23 -24.98
CA THR A 379 2.89 10.36 -24.20
C THR A 379 4.11 10.30 -25.12
N LYS A 380 5.04 11.25 -25.01
CA LYS A 380 6.28 11.27 -25.82
C LYS A 380 7.21 10.12 -25.40
N LYS A 381 7.49 9.17 -26.29
CA LYS A 381 8.26 7.95 -25.99
C LYS A 381 9.59 7.89 -26.76
N MET A 382 10.55 7.11 -26.27
CA MET A 382 11.84 6.84 -26.93
C MET A 382 11.82 5.48 -27.67
N GLY A 383 12.73 5.29 -28.64
CA GLY A 383 12.96 3.99 -29.30
C GLY A 383 12.31 3.81 -30.67
N GLY A 384 11.63 4.84 -31.21
CA GLY A 384 10.94 4.77 -32.49
C GLY A 384 9.59 4.05 -32.42
N GLN A 385 8.85 4.07 -33.53
CA GLN A 385 7.46 3.58 -33.56
C GLN A 385 7.38 2.06 -33.34
N GLU A 386 8.21 1.26 -34.02
CA GLU A 386 8.21 -0.20 -33.88
C GLU A 386 8.46 -0.68 -32.44
N PHE A 387 9.33 0.04 -31.71
CA PHE A 387 9.59 -0.27 -30.31
C PHE A 387 8.39 0.08 -29.43
N CYS A 388 7.74 1.23 -29.68
CA CYS A 388 6.53 1.65 -28.98
C CYS A 388 5.36 0.68 -29.22
N ASP A 389 5.21 0.16 -30.44
CA ASP A 389 4.12 -0.74 -30.84
C ASP A 389 4.16 -2.05 -30.02
N LYS A 390 5.36 -2.54 -29.66
CA LYS A 390 5.53 -3.71 -28.78
C LYS A 390 4.91 -3.48 -27.39
N TYR A 391 5.14 -2.31 -26.79
CA TYR A 391 4.59 -1.97 -25.47
C TYR A 391 3.11 -1.61 -25.54
N GLN A 392 2.65 -1.05 -26.65
CA GLN A 392 1.22 -0.85 -26.89
C GLN A 392 0.49 -2.20 -26.92
N ALA A 393 1.00 -3.18 -27.67
CA ALA A 393 0.44 -4.53 -27.70
C ALA A 393 0.46 -5.22 -26.33
N GLN A 394 1.51 -4.98 -25.53
CA GLN A 394 1.55 -5.45 -24.14
C GLN A 394 0.47 -4.79 -23.29
N LEU A 395 0.29 -3.46 -23.38
CA LEU A 395 -0.75 -2.73 -22.65
C LEU A 395 -2.14 -3.24 -23.01
N GLU A 396 -2.45 -3.37 -24.31
CA GLU A 396 -3.73 -3.90 -24.79
C GLU A 396 -4.02 -5.29 -24.21
N LYS A 397 -3.01 -6.17 -24.21
CA LYS A 397 -3.13 -7.50 -23.60
C LYS A 397 -3.40 -7.45 -22.10
N GLU A 398 -2.67 -6.62 -21.34
CA GLU A 398 -2.86 -6.49 -19.90
C GLU A 398 -4.23 -5.87 -19.53
N LEU A 399 -4.71 -4.92 -20.33
CA LEU A 399 -6.04 -4.32 -20.17
C LEU A 399 -7.14 -5.33 -20.48
N GLU A 400 -6.97 -6.16 -21.51
CA GLU A 400 -7.87 -7.25 -21.85
C GLU A 400 -7.93 -8.33 -20.76
N GLU A 401 -6.78 -8.72 -20.19
CA GLU A 401 -6.74 -9.64 -19.04
C GLU A 401 -7.48 -9.07 -17.83
N THR A 402 -7.32 -7.77 -17.58
CA THR A 402 -8.02 -7.05 -16.50
C THR A 402 -9.52 -6.98 -16.78
N TRP A 403 -9.91 -6.70 -18.01
CA TRP A 403 -11.30 -6.73 -18.47
C TRP A 403 -11.93 -8.09 -18.26
N GLN A 404 -11.27 -9.18 -18.65
CA GLN A 404 -11.78 -10.54 -18.44
C GLN A 404 -11.98 -10.86 -16.96
N SER A 405 -11.13 -10.34 -16.08
CA SER A 405 -11.30 -10.47 -14.63
C SER A 405 -12.53 -9.72 -14.12
N LEU A 406 -12.68 -8.45 -14.53
CA LEU A 406 -13.81 -7.59 -14.16
C LEU A 406 -15.14 -8.08 -14.74
N SER A 407 -15.14 -8.53 -15.98
CA SER A 407 -16.30 -9.10 -16.66
C SER A 407 -16.76 -10.39 -15.97
N LYS A 408 -15.83 -11.31 -15.64
CA LYS A 408 -16.16 -12.51 -14.84
C LYS A 408 -16.71 -12.14 -13.46
N TYR A 409 -16.12 -11.14 -12.79
CA TYR A 409 -16.65 -10.67 -11.51
C TYR A 409 -18.09 -10.17 -11.68
N ASN A 410 -18.36 -9.37 -12.71
CA ASN A 410 -19.70 -8.85 -13.00
C ASN A 410 -20.68 -9.92 -13.53
N GLU A 411 -20.23 -10.99 -14.20
CA GLU A 411 -21.04 -12.14 -14.64
C GLU A 411 -21.34 -13.16 -13.54
N ILE A 412 -20.49 -13.26 -12.52
CA ILE A 412 -20.74 -14.08 -11.33
C ILE A 412 -21.90 -13.49 -10.51
N VAL A 413 -22.07 -12.16 -10.48
CA VAL A 413 -23.19 -11.49 -9.81
C VAL A 413 -24.58 -11.94 -10.34
N PRO A 414 -24.85 -12.02 -11.66
CA PRO A 414 -26.12 -12.52 -12.22
C PRO A 414 -26.21 -14.05 -12.29
N ASN A 415 -25.10 -14.80 -12.42
CA ASN A 415 -25.18 -16.26 -12.36
C ASN A 415 -25.40 -16.79 -10.94
N HIS A 416 -25.00 -16.02 -9.93
CA HIS A 416 -25.51 -16.21 -8.58
C HIS A 416 -27.02 -15.90 -8.51
N LEU A 417 -27.60 -15.07 -9.37
CA LEU A 417 -29.05 -14.80 -9.41
C LEU A 417 -29.84 -15.98 -9.98
N LEU A 418 -29.47 -16.56 -11.13
CA LEU A 418 -30.24 -17.68 -11.72
C LEU A 418 -29.96 -19.03 -11.01
N PHE A 419 -28.73 -19.28 -10.58
CA PHE A 419 -28.39 -20.47 -9.79
C PHE A 419 -28.85 -20.34 -8.32
N SER A 420 -28.98 -19.12 -7.77
CA SER A 420 -29.70 -18.92 -6.49
C SER A 420 -31.21 -19.10 -6.62
N LEU A 421 -31.81 -18.80 -7.78
CA LEU A 421 -33.23 -19.01 -8.02
C LEU A 421 -33.60 -20.51 -8.07
N LEU A 422 -32.69 -21.38 -8.53
CA LEU A 422 -32.98 -22.82 -8.64
C LEU A 422 -32.40 -23.71 -7.52
N GLN A 423 -31.37 -23.28 -6.76
CA GLN A 423 -30.72 -24.17 -5.77
C GLN A 423 -30.76 -23.69 -4.30
N LYS A 424 -31.32 -22.51 -3.98
CA LYS A 424 -31.40 -22.00 -2.60
C LYS A 424 -32.79 -22.13 -1.97
N SER A 425 -33.18 -23.35 -1.61
CA SER A 425 -34.29 -23.60 -0.67
C SER A 425 -33.94 -23.29 0.80
N LYS A 426 -32.73 -22.82 1.12
CA LYS A 426 -32.26 -22.68 2.53
C LYS A 426 -31.87 -21.25 2.99
N ASN A 427 -31.89 -20.24 2.11
CA ASN A 427 -31.57 -18.83 2.49
C ASN A 427 -32.57 -17.81 1.89
N VAL A 428 -33.85 -18.18 1.82
CA VAL A 428 -34.93 -17.36 1.24
C VAL A 428 -35.28 -16.14 2.11
N PHE A 429 -34.95 -16.15 3.40
CA PHE A 429 -35.47 -15.15 4.34
C PHE A 429 -34.86 -13.74 4.25
N SER A 430 -33.64 -13.56 3.72
CA SER A 430 -33.00 -12.23 3.70
C SER A 430 -33.45 -11.36 2.52
N ALA A 431 -33.62 -11.94 1.33
CA ALA A 431 -34.04 -11.22 0.13
C ALA A 431 -35.56 -10.93 0.10
N PHE A 432 -36.37 -11.78 0.74
CA PHE A 432 -37.81 -11.58 0.90
C PHE A 432 -38.19 -10.83 2.18
N ARG A 433 -37.22 -10.42 3.02
CA ARG A 433 -37.49 -9.80 4.33
C ARG A 433 -38.30 -8.52 4.19
N THR A 434 -37.81 -7.54 3.44
CA THR A 434 -38.47 -6.23 3.30
C THR A 434 -39.84 -6.35 2.61
N PRO A 435 -39.99 -7.08 1.48
CA PRO A 435 -41.29 -7.26 0.84
C PRO A 435 -42.29 -8.03 1.72
N ALA A 436 -41.85 -9.07 2.42
CA ALA A 436 -42.73 -9.86 3.28
C ALA A 436 -43.18 -9.07 4.51
N VAL A 437 -42.29 -8.28 5.14
CA VAL A 437 -42.64 -7.43 6.28
C VAL A 437 -43.64 -6.36 5.87
N LEU A 438 -43.41 -5.67 4.75
CA LEU A 438 -44.34 -4.67 4.23
C LEU A 438 -45.70 -5.29 3.86
N PHE A 439 -45.70 -6.48 3.24
CA PHE A 439 -46.94 -7.20 2.89
C PHE A 439 -47.73 -7.64 4.13
N VAL A 440 -47.07 -8.21 5.14
CA VAL A 440 -47.72 -8.61 6.39
C VAL A 440 -48.27 -7.39 7.13
N LEU A 441 -47.55 -6.27 7.13
CA LEU A 441 -47.99 -5.01 7.73
C LEU A 441 -49.25 -4.46 7.00
N VAL A 442 -49.30 -4.55 5.68
CA VAL A 442 -50.48 -4.20 4.86
C VAL A 442 -51.68 -5.06 5.25
N CYS A 443 -51.51 -6.38 5.36
CA CYS A 443 -52.59 -7.28 5.78
C CYS A 443 -53.09 -6.96 7.19
N LEU A 444 -52.19 -6.69 8.15
CA LEU A 444 -52.55 -6.39 9.52
C LEU A 444 -53.32 -5.06 9.63
N LEU A 445 -52.83 -4.00 8.99
CA LEU A 445 -53.50 -2.70 8.97
C LEU A 445 -54.88 -2.76 8.32
N TYR A 446 -55.04 -3.56 7.25
CA TYR A 446 -56.32 -3.77 6.60
C TYR A 446 -57.35 -4.47 7.52
N VAL A 447 -56.93 -5.54 8.21
CA VAL A 447 -57.79 -6.23 9.17
C VAL A 447 -58.15 -5.33 10.36
N LEU A 448 -57.17 -4.57 10.88
CA LEU A 448 -57.39 -3.66 12.00
C LEU A 448 -58.36 -2.53 11.63
N SER A 449 -58.23 -1.96 10.42
CA SER A 449 -59.17 -0.96 9.89
C SER A 449 -60.59 -1.53 9.82
N GLY A 450 -60.76 -2.76 9.29
CA GLY A 450 -62.05 -3.43 9.22
C GLY A 450 -62.69 -3.68 10.59
N VAL A 451 -61.91 -4.08 11.60
CA VAL A 451 -62.40 -4.27 12.98
C VAL A 451 -62.79 -2.94 13.63
N LEU A 452 -61.99 -1.89 13.47
CA LEU A 452 -62.30 -0.56 14.02
C LEU A 452 -63.57 0.03 13.40
N LEU A 453 -63.77 -0.19 12.09
CA LEU A 453 -64.99 0.20 11.39
C LEU A 453 -66.21 -0.56 11.91
N PHE A 454 -66.07 -1.87 12.17
CA PHE A 454 -67.13 -2.69 12.76
C PHE A 454 -67.52 -2.26 14.18
N VAL A 455 -66.55 -1.80 14.98
CA VAL A 455 -66.78 -1.27 16.34
C VAL A 455 -67.37 0.16 16.32
N GLY A 456 -67.42 0.83 15.16
CA GLY A 456 -67.97 2.18 15.00
C GLY A 456 -66.95 3.31 15.25
N LEU A 457 -65.66 2.99 15.33
CA LEU A 457 -64.56 3.95 15.53
C LEU A 457 -64.02 4.45 14.18
N SER A 458 -64.85 5.17 13.43
CA SER A 458 -64.56 5.59 12.05
C SER A 458 -63.33 6.49 11.90
N THR A 459 -63.05 7.36 12.89
CA THR A 459 -61.87 8.23 12.87
C THR A 459 -60.56 7.46 12.97
N PHE A 460 -60.54 6.36 13.74
CA PHE A 460 -59.35 5.52 13.88
C PHE A 460 -59.16 4.60 12.67
N ALA A 461 -60.24 4.11 12.07
CA ALA A 461 -60.18 3.35 10.82
C ALA A 461 -59.57 4.18 9.67
N LEU A 462 -59.97 5.46 9.55
CA LEU A 462 -59.42 6.37 8.54
C LEU A 462 -57.90 6.56 8.68
N VAL A 463 -57.39 6.66 9.92
CA VAL A 463 -55.95 6.77 10.18
C VAL A 463 -55.21 5.49 9.76
N CYS A 464 -55.80 4.31 10.01
CA CYS A 464 -55.26 3.04 9.55
C CYS A 464 -55.21 2.95 8.02
N ASP A 465 -56.25 3.42 7.33
CA ASP A 465 -56.31 3.42 5.85
C ASP A 465 -55.30 4.40 5.23
N CYS A 466 -55.10 5.58 5.83
CA CYS A 466 -54.04 6.49 5.39
C CYS A 466 -52.64 5.87 5.58
N THR A 467 -52.43 5.18 6.71
CA THR A 467 -51.17 4.49 7.00
C THR A 467 -50.92 3.35 6.01
N LEU A 468 -51.96 2.59 5.67
CA LEU A 468 -51.92 1.55 4.63
C LEU A 468 -51.45 2.10 3.28
N GLY A 469 -51.97 3.25 2.86
CA GLY A 469 -51.57 3.92 1.62
C GLY A 469 -50.09 4.28 1.58
N VAL A 470 -49.53 4.78 2.69
CA VAL A 470 -48.10 5.10 2.80
C VAL A 470 -47.24 3.84 2.69
N VAL A 471 -47.64 2.74 3.33
CA VAL A 471 -46.90 1.46 3.28
C VAL A 471 -46.93 0.87 1.87
N MET A 472 -48.07 0.95 1.16
CA MET A 472 -48.18 0.50 -0.23
C MET A 472 -47.31 1.33 -1.18
N MET A 473 -47.30 2.65 -1.05
CA MET A 473 -46.41 3.52 -1.82
C MET A 473 -44.94 3.21 -1.55
N SER A 474 -44.58 2.91 -0.30
CA SER A 474 -43.23 2.49 0.08
C SER A 474 -42.83 1.16 -0.58
N MET A 475 -43.76 0.20 -0.65
CA MET A 475 -43.52 -1.10 -1.32
C MET A 475 -43.30 -0.94 -2.83
N LEU A 476 -44.12 -0.13 -3.50
CA LEU A 476 -43.97 0.16 -4.94
C LEU A 476 -42.67 0.92 -5.22
N THR A 477 -42.34 1.88 -4.37
CA THR A 477 -41.09 2.66 -4.48
C THR A 477 -39.88 1.75 -4.28
N TRP A 478 -39.91 0.85 -3.31
CA TRP A 478 -38.86 -0.15 -3.09
C TRP A 478 -38.68 -1.08 -4.30
N ALA A 479 -39.78 -1.58 -4.87
CA ALA A 479 -39.76 -2.43 -6.06
C ALA A 479 -39.18 -1.69 -7.29
N PHE A 480 -39.57 -0.44 -7.48
CA PHE A 480 -39.04 0.41 -8.55
C PHE A 480 -37.55 0.73 -8.39
N ILE A 481 -37.09 1.02 -7.17
CA ILE A 481 -35.67 1.28 -6.88
C ILE A 481 -34.82 0.03 -7.17
N ARG A 482 -35.30 -1.15 -6.79
CA ARG A 482 -34.61 -2.42 -7.06
C ARG A 482 -34.57 -2.76 -8.55
N TYR A 483 -35.60 -2.38 -9.31
CA TYR A 483 -35.64 -2.59 -10.76
C TYR A 483 -34.80 -1.55 -11.54
N SER A 484 -34.84 -0.28 -11.14
CA SER A 484 -34.23 0.84 -11.89
C SER A 484 -32.82 1.23 -11.41
N GLY A 485 -32.43 0.85 -10.19
CA GLY A 485 -31.12 1.17 -9.60
C GLY A 485 -30.91 2.64 -9.20
N ARG A 486 -31.90 3.53 -9.40
CA ARG A 486 -31.85 4.96 -9.03
C ARG A 486 -32.37 5.20 -7.61
N TYR A 487 -31.90 6.26 -6.93
CA TYR A 487 -32.31 6.67 -5.57
C TYR A 487 -32.05 5.64 -4.45
N ARG A 488 -30.80 5.17 -4.35
CA ARG A 488 -30.38 4.11 -3.41
C ARG A 488 -30.54 4.45 -1.93
N THR A 489 -30.38 5.71 -1.55
CA THR A 489 -30.55 6.16 -0.15
C THR A 489 -31.97 5.93 0.37
N VAL A 490 -32.97 6.08 -0.49
CA VAL A 490 -34.38 5.83 -0.15
C VAL A 490 -34.65 4.33 0.02
N GLY A 491 -34.06 3.49 -0.85
CA GLY A 491 -34.17 2.03 -0.73
C GLY A 491 -33.56 1.49 0.57
N GLY A 492 -32.38 2.00 0.95
CA GLY A 492 -31.72 1.65 2.21
C GLY A 492 -32.53 2.07 3.45
N ALA A 493 -33.16 3.25 3.42
CA ALA A 493 -34.02 3.70 4.52
C ALA A 493 -35.25 2.80 4.71
N ILE A 494 -35.86 2.32 3.61
CA ILE A 494 -37.00 1.39 3.66
C ILE A 494 -36.58 0.02 4.22
N ASP A 495 -35.42 -0.49 3.80
CA ASP A 495 -34.86 -1.76 4.31
C ASP A 495 -34.57 -1.66 5.82
N GLN A 496 -34.03 -0.54 6.29
CA GLN A 496 -33.78 -0.28 7.71
C GLN A 496 -35.08 -0.21 8.52
N ALA A 497 -36.09 0.50 8.02
CA ALA A 497 -37.40 0.62 8.68
C ALA A 497 -38.11 -0.73 8.81
N ALA A 498 -38.10 -1.56 7.74
CA ALA A 498 -38.67 -2.91 7.80
C ALA A 498 -37.92 -3.82 8.78
N GLY A 499 -36.60 -3.64 8.92
CA GLY A 499 -35.80 -4.33 9.93
C GLY A 499 -36.28 -4.05 11.36
N VAL A 500 -36.57 -2.79 11.68
CA VAL A 500 -37.07 -2.36 13.00
C VAL A 500 -38.46 -2.95 13.30
N VAL A 501 -39.37 -2.95 12.32
CA VAL A 501 -40.72 -3.52 12.48
C VAL A 501 -40.67 -5.01 12.78
N LEU A 502 -39.80 -5.76 12.10
CA LEU A 502 -39.64 -7.19 12.34
C LEU A 502 -39.08 -7.50 13.74
N GLU A 503 -38.18 -6.66 14.25
CA GLU A 503 -37.65 -6.80 15.62
C GLU A 503 -38.70 -6.52 16.69
N GLN A 504 -39.57 -5.54 16.48
CA GLN A 504 -40.67 -5.28 17.41
C GLN A 504 -41.69 -6.44 17.43
N ALA A 505 -41.87 -7.13 16.29
CA ALA A 505 -42.77 -8.28 16.19
C ALA A 505 -42.22 -9.57 16.82
N SER A 506 -40.89 -9.75 16.91
CA SER A 506 -40.30 -10.96 17.50
C SER A 506 -40.41 -10.98 19.03
N GLY A 507 -40.46 -9.82 19.69
CA GLY A 507 -40.80 -9.68 21.11
C GLY A 507 -39.80 -10.29 22.11
N VAL A 508 -38.64 -10.78 21.64
CA VAL A 508 -37.61 -11.42 22.48
C VAL A 508 -36.65 -10.37 23.06
N LYS A 509 -36.54 -10.32 24.40
CA LYS A 509 -35.64 -9.39 25.10
C LYS A 509 -34.32 -10.09 25.49
N VAL A 510 -33.20 -9.40 25.31
CA VAL A 510 -31.89 -9.86 25.82
C VAL A 510 -31.81 -9.52 27.31
N THR A 511 -31.49 -10.48 28.18
CA THR A 511 -31.26 -10.17 29.61
C THR A 511 -29.93 -9.44 29.81
N ASP A 512 -29.87 -8.58 30.82
CA ASP A 512 -28.66 -7.78 31.10
C ASP A 512 -27.44 -8.66 31.46
N GLU A 513 -27.68 -9.87 31.98
CA GLU A 513 -26.65 -10.87 32.27
C GLU A 513 -25.84 -11.28 31.03
N VAL A 514 -26.48 -11.37 29.86
CA VAL A 514 -25.81 -11.70 28.59
C VAL A 514 -24.84 -10.59 28.17
N VAL A 515 -25.21 -9.34 28.42
CA VAL A 515 -24.38 -8.16 28.12
C VAL A 515 -23.20 -8.06 29.10
N VAL A 516 -23.44 -8.33 30.39
CA VAL A 516 -22.38 -8.37 31.41
C VAL A 516 -21.33 -9.42 31.05
N VAL A 517 -21.75 -10.65 30.71
CA VAL A 517 -20.81 -11.72 30.31
C VAL A 517 -20.04 -11.39 29.04
N PHE A 518 -20.69 -10.77 28.05
CA PHE A 518 -20.00 -10.31 26.84
C PHE A 518 -18.92 -9.26 27.16
N ASN A 519 -19.23 -8.30 28.04
CA ASN A 519 -18.27 -7.29 28.48
C ASN A 519 -17.12 -7.88 29.30
N GLU A 520 -17.39 -8.89 30.14
CA GLU A 520 -16.35 -9.64 30.87
C GLU A 520 -15.40 -10.39 29.92
N MET A 521 -15.91 -10.99 28.84
CA MET A 521 -15.08 -11.63 27.82
C MET A 521 -14.30 -10.62 26.96
N LYS A 522 -14.81 -9.40 26.81
CA LYS A 522 -14.18 -8.31 26.03
C LYS A 522 -13.06 -7.59 26.78
N VAL A 523 -13.21 -7.29 28.08
CA VAL A 523 -12.23 -6.48 28.85
C VAL A 523 -11.00 -7.30 29.21
N ARG A 524 -9.92 -7.12 28.43
CA ARG A 524 -8.61 -7.73 28.71
C ARG A 524 -7.79 -6.85 29.65
N LYS A 525 -7.75 -7.18 30.95
CA LYS A 525 -6.76 -6.59 31.87
C LYS A 525 -5.35 -7.10 31.51
N ALA A 526 -4.49 -6.22 31.02
CA ALA A 526 -3.11 -6.53 30.61
C ALA A 526 -2.19 -6.95 31.78
N GLN A 527 -2.60 -6.70 33.04
CA GLN A 527 -1.86 -7.03 34.27
C GLN A 527 -2.68 -7.88 35.26
N ALA A 528 -3.37 -8.93 34.78
CA ALA A 528 -4.11 -9.85 35.65
C ALA A 528 -3.20 -10.94 36.25
N LYS A 529 -3.34 -11.24 37.56
CA LYS A 529 -2.65 -12.35 38.25
C LYS A 529 -2.99 -13.70 37.61
N GLU A 530 -2.09 -14.68 37.70
CA GLU A 530 -2.22 -16.00 37.06
C GLU A 530 -3.50 -16.76 37.45
N GLU A 531 -3.99 -16.52 38.66
CA GLU A 531 -5.25 -17.07 39.19
C GLU A 531 -6.51 -16.45 38.55
N GLU A 532 -6.47 -15.18 38.14
CA GLU A 532 -7.57 -14.53 37.41
C GLU A 532 -7.63 -14.98 35.95
N LYS A 533 -6.49 -15.34 35.33
CA LYS A 533 -6.47 -15.92 33.98
C LYS A 533 -7.17 -17.28 33.92
N ARG A 534 -7.06 -18.10 34.98
CA ARG A 534 -7.72 -19.42 35.04
C ARG A 534 -9.26 -19.33 35.11
N LYS A 535 -9.79 -18.24 35.68
CA LYS A 535 -11.24 -18.00 35.81
C LYS A 535 -11.88 -17.38 34.55
N ARG A 536 -11.11 -17.08 33.50
CA ARG A 536 -11.64 -16.54 32.24
C ARG A 536 -12.46 -17.59 31.51
N LYS A 537 -13.53 -17.16 30.84
CA LYS A 537 -14.41 -18.04 30.07
C LYS A 537 -13.90 -18.11 28.62
N LYS A 538 -13.59 -19.32 28.15
CA LYS A 538 -13.14 -19.64 26.77
C LYS A 538 -14.32 -19.78 25.81
N ALA A 539 -15.43 -20.36 26.29
CA ALA A 539 -16.65 -20.51 25.52
C ALA A 539 -17.88 -20.42 26.43
N ILE A 540 -18.96 -19.81 25.97
CA ILE A 540 -20.24 -19.81 26.66
C ILE A 540 -21.41 -19.95 25.68
N LEU A 541 -22.44 -20.67 26.11
CA LEU A 541 -23.68 -20.89 25.36
C LEU A 541 -24.82 -20.06 25.96
N PHE A 542 -25.67 -19.54 25.07
CA PHE A 542 -26.91 -18.84 25.40
C PHE A 542 -28.10 -19.60 24.84
N CYS A 543 -29.18 -19.61 25.60
CA CYS A 543 -30.44 -20.25 25.24
C CYS A 543 -31.61 -19.29 25.40
N LEU A 544 -32.70 -19.56 24.69
CA LEU A 544 -33.98 -18.92 25.00
C LEU A 544 -34.52 -19.51 26.30
N SER A 545 -35.06 -18.64 27.16
CA SER A 545 -35.81 -19.03 28.35
C SER A 545 -36.96 -19.99 27.98
N LYS A 546 -37.43 -20.78 28.95
CA LYS A 546 -38.56 -21.73 28.78
C LYS A 546 -39.82 -21.05 28.24
N ASP A 547 -39.96 -19.75 28.47
CA ASP A 547 -41.08 -18.93 27.99
C ASP A 547 -40.87 -18.33 26.57
N LEU A 548 -39.73 -18.60 25.93
CA LEU A 548 -39.31 -18.11 24.60
C LEU A 548 -39.28 -16.58 24.44
N LYS A 549 -39.33 -15.83 25.54
CA LYS A 549 -39.40 -14.36 25.57
C LYS A 549 -38.09 -13.66 25.89
N SER A 550 -37.10 -14.37 26.41
CA SER A 550 -35.81 -13.80 26.74
C SER A 550 -34.65 -14.72 26.39
N ILE A 551 -33.50 -14.13 26.01
CA ILE A 551 -32.25 -14.86 25.84
C ILE A 551 -31.52 -14.85 27.19
N VAL A 552 -31.22 -16.03 27.73
CA VAL A 552 -30.57 -16.26 29.03
C VAL A 552 -29.30 -17.09 28.87
N LEU A 553 -28.47 -17.10 29.91
CA LEU A 553 -27.24 -17.90 29.97
C LEU A 553 -27.55 -19.38 30.21
N ASP A 554 -26.87 -20.27 29.48
CA ASP A 554 -26.93 -21.72 29.73
C ASP A 554 -25.81 -22.08 30.74
N GLU A 555 -26.07 -21.86 32.04
CA GLU A 555 -25.06 -21.93 33.12
C GLU A 555 -24.32 -23.28 33.22
N GLU A 556 -24.92 -24.37 32.73
CA GLU A 556 -24.34 -25.73 32.76
C GLU A 556 -23.35 -26.00 31.62
N LYS A 557 -23.17 -25.07 30.66
CA LYS A 557 -22.37 -25.28 29.45
C LYS A 557 -21.40 -24.12 29.16
N GLN A 558 -20.45 -23.92 30.06
CA GLN A 558 -19.33 -22.98 29.90
C GLN A 558 -17.97 -23.69 29.98
N ILE A 559 -16.99 -23.22 29.19
CA ILE A 559 -15.59 -23.69 29.27
C ILE A 559 -14.75 -22.58 29.88
N LEU A 560 -13.98 -22.88 30.93
CA LEU A 560 -13.00 -21.96 31.50
C LEU A 560 -11.62 -22.13 30.85
N GLN A 561 -10.85 -21.05 30.76
CA GLN A 561 -9.51 -21.03 30.17
C GLN A 561 -8.50 -21.82 31.01
N GLY A 562 -8.74 -21.97 32.32
CA GLY A 562 -7.91 -22.80 33.22
C GLY A 562 -8.04 -24.31 33.01
N ASP A 563 -9.12 -24.80 32.38
CA ASP A 563 -9.37 -26.23 32.15
C ASP A 563 -8.73 -26.74 30.83
N VAL A 564 -8.25 -25.80 30.00
CA VAL A 564 -7.59 -26.05 28.73
C VAL A 564 -6.17 -26.55 28.98
N GLY A 565 -5.89 -27.81 28.63
CA GLY A 565 -4.58 -28.46 28.80
C GLY A 565 -4.43 -29.34 30.04
N THR A 566 -5.39 -29.36 30.98
CA THR A 566 -5.41 -30.31 32.11
C THR A 566 -6.50 -31.39 31.92
N THR A 567 -7.76 -30.98 31.73
CA THR A 567 -8.92 -31.87 31.57
C THR A 567 -9.43 -31.93 30.12
N VAL A 568 -9.21 -30.88 29.33
CA VAL A 568 -9.67 -30.78 27.94
C VAL A 568 -8.47 -30.60 26.99
N GLN A 569 -8.19 -31.62 26.15
CA GLN A 569 -7.07 -31.61 25.19
C GLN A 569 -7.34 -30.74 23.94
N ASP A 570 -8.56 -30.79 23.38
CA ASP A 570 -8.98 -29.90 22.29
C ASP A 570 -10.26 -29.12 22.68
N PRO A 571 -10.13 -27.81 23.03
CA PRO A 571 -11.25 -26.97 23.43
C PRO A 571 -12.37 -26.89 22.40
N TYR A 572 -12.02 -27.00 21.11
CA TYR A 572 -12.99 -26.90 20.02
C TYR A 572 -13.85 -28.15 19.89
N GLN A 573 -13.26 -29.35 20.01
CA GLN A 573 -14.02 -30.60 19.97
C GLN A 573 -14.95 -30.74 21.18
N HIS A 574 -14.48 -30.30 22.36
CA HIS A 574 -15.33 -30.27 23.55
C HIS A 574 -16.49 -29.27 23.39
N PHE A 575 -16.23 -28.10 22.81
CA PHE A 575 -17.27 -27.13 22.46
C PHE A 575 -18.33 -27.71 21.52
N VAL A 576 -17.91 -28.41 20.45
CA VAL A 576 -18.83 -29.07 19.52
C VAL A 576 -19.67 -30.16 20.22
N GLY A 577 -19.08 -30.90 21.16
CA GLY A 577 -19.79 -31.90 21.96
C GLY A 577 -20.85 -31.33 22.91
N MET A 578 -20.76 -30.05 23.29
CA MET A 578 -21.77 -29.39 24.14
C MET A 578 -23.01 -28.91 23.36
N LEU A 579 -22.93 -28.83 22.03
CA LEU A 579 -24.01 -28.36 21.17
C LEU A 579 -25.13 -29.41 21.08
N PRO A 580 -26.40 -29.04 21.40
CA PRO A 580 -27.51 -29.99 21.35
C PRO A 580 -27.91 -30.29 19.90
N PRO A 581 -28.14 -31.57 19.52
CA PRO A 581 -28.54 -31.94 18.16
C PRO A 581 -30.01 -31.60 17.84
N ASN A 582 -30.84 -31.36 18.86
CA ASN A 582 -32.28 -31.17 18.71
C ASN A 582 -32.77 -29.76 19.06
N ASP A 583 -31.87 -28.82 19.40
CA ASP A 583 -32.24 -27.46 19.79
C ASP A 583 -31.23 -26.41 19.29
N CYS A 584 -31.68 -25.18 19.13
CA CYS A 584 -30.84 -24.06 18.69
C CYS A 584 -30.14 -23.39 19.89
N ARG A 585 -28.96 -22.82 19.65
CA ARG A 585 -28.17 -22.10 20.67
C ARG A 585 -27.39 -20.95 20.04
N TYR A 586 -27.13 -19.89 20.81
CA TYR A 586 -26.06 -18.96 20.47
C TYR A 586 -24.83 -19.29 21.31
N ALA A 587 -23.64 -18.97 20.82
CA ALA A 587 -22.42 -19.13 21.58
C ALA A 587 -21.44 -18.00 21.31
N LEU A 588 -20.64 -17.67 22.32
CA LEU A 588 -19.42 -16.87 22.16
C LEU A 588 -18.23 -17.77 22.40
N TYR A 589 -17.26 -17.71 21.50
CA TYR A 589 -16.05 -18.52 21.55
C TYR A 589 -14.82 -17.64 21.36
N ASP A 590 -13.88 -17.70 22.31
CA ASP A 590 -12.60 -17.00 22.24
C ASP A 590 -11.58 -17.84 21.45
N ALA A 591 -11.44 -17.51 20.17
CA ALA A 591 -10.60 -18.22 19.22
C ALA A 591 -9.16 -17.71 19.28
N THR A 592 -8.27 -18.56 19.80
CA THR A 592 -6.81 -18.39 19.75
C THR A 592 -6.25 -19.03 18.48
N PHE A 593 -5.57 -18.26 17.63
CA PHE A 593 -4.88 -18.76 16.45
C PHE A 593 -3.42 -18.30 16.41
N GLU A 594 -2.52 -19.20 15.98
CA GLU A 594 -1.10 -18.94 15.84
C GLU A 594 -0.77 -18.70 14.36
N THR A 595 -0.33 -17.49 14.03
CA THR A 595 0.30 -17.20 12.73
C THR A 595 1.82 -17.27 12.89
N LYS A 596 2.57 -17.44 11.79
CA LYS A 596 4.04 -17.62 11.81
C LYS A 596 4.81 -16.53 12.57
N GLU A 597 4.19 -15.38 12.82
CA GLU A 597 4.84 -14.22 13.45
C GLU A 597 4.19 -13.79 14.79
N THR A 598 2.91 -14.11 15.07
CA THR A 598 2.27 -13.78 16.36
C THR A 598 1.08 -14.69 16.72
N LYS A 599 0.82 -14.90 18.03
CA LYS A 599 -0.43 -15.47 18.55
C LYS A 599 -1.49 -14.39 18.64
N LYS A 600 -2.66 -14.59 18.04
CA LYS A 600 -3.80 -13.67 18.08
C LYS A 600 -5.03 -14.36 18.68
N GLU A 601 -5.85 -13.58 19.36
CA GLU A 601 -7.05 -14.04 20.06
C GLU A 601 -8.22 -13.14 19.69
N ASP A 602 -9.27 -13.70 19.07
CA ASP A 602 -10.48 -12.99 18.64
C ASP A 602 -11.75 -13.64 19.17
N LEU A 603 -12.75 -12.82 19.51
CA LEU A 603 -14.05 -13.27 19.99
C LEU A 603 -15.00 -13.55 18.81
N VAL A 604 -15.54 -14.76 18.72
CA VAL A 604 -16.44 -15.18 17.63
C VAL A 604 -17.84 -15.44 18.17
N PHE A 605 -18.86 -14.88 17.51
CA PHE A 605 -20.26 -15.15 17.77
C PHE A 605 -20.79 -16.24 16.83
N ILE A 606 -21.30 -17.32 17.43
CA ILE A 606 -21.73 -18.52 16.73
C ILE A 606 -23.24 -18.69 16.92
N PHE A 607 -23.96 -18.91 15.82
CA PHE A 607 -25.36 -19.32 15.82
C PHE A 607 -25.49 -20.78 15.40
N TRP A 608 -25.90 -21.64 16.33
CA TRP A 608 -26.12 -23.07 16.10
C TRP A 608 -27.59 -23.36 15.79
N ALA A 609 -27.84 -23.96 14.62
CA ALA A 609 -29.18 -24.34 14.18
C ALA A 609 -29.15 -25.74 13.53
N PRO A 610 -29.36 -26.82 14.31
CA PRO A 610 -29.27 -28.19 13.80
C PRO A 610 -30.49 -28.53 12.93
N GLU A 611 -30.35 -29.45 11.97
CA GLU A 611 -31.44 -29.79 11.04
C GLU A 611 -32.63 -30.44 11.75
N ASN A 612 -32.38 -31.17 12.85
CA ASN A 612 -33.42 -31.83 13.64
C ASN A 612 -34.18 -30.92 14.62
N ALA A 613 -33.77 -29.65 14.81
CA ALA A 613 -34.47 -28.74 15.69
C ALA A 613 -35.86 -28.32 15.16
N PRO A 614 -36.86 -28.13 16.04
CA PRO A 614 -38.22 -27.76 15.66
C PRO A 614 -38.26 -26.40 14.95
N LEU A 615 -39.05 -26.33 13.87
CA LEU A 615 -39.13 -25.17 12.97
C LEU A 615 -39.48 -23.86 13.72
N LYS A 616 -40.35 -23.95 14.72
CA LYS A 616 -40.72 -22.84 15.61
C LYS A 616 -39.52 -22.28 16.38
N SER A 617 -38.64 -23.14 16.90
CA SER A 617 -37.42 -22.72 17.62
C SER A 617 -36.46 -22.01 16.66
N LYS A 618 -36.18 -22.61 15.50
CA LYS A 618 -35.33 -22.02 14.45
C LYS A 618 -35.78 -20.64 14.02
N MET A 619 -37.09 -20.45 13.86
CA MET A 619 -37.66 -19.15 13.47
C MET A 619 -37.44 -18.09 14.56
N ILE A 620 -37.67 -18.43 15.83
CA ILE A 620 -37.50 -17.47 16.93
C ILE A 620 -36.01 -17.12 17.09
N TYR A 621 -35.11 -18.09 17.06
CA TYR A 621 -33.66 -17.84 17.11
C TYR A 621 -33.14 -17.09 15.86
N ALA A 622 -33.66 -17.34 14.66
CA ALA A 622 -33.27 -16.57 13.48
C ALA A 622 -33.73 -15.11 13.58
N SER A 623 -34.95 -14.88 14.08
CA SER A 623 -35.53 -13.53 14.25
C SER A 623 -34.90 -12.72 15.39
N SER A 624 -34.39 -13.38 16.43
CA SER A 624 -33.80 -12.73 17.62
C SER A 624 -32.30 -12.44 17.47
N LYS A 625 -31.68 -12.91 16.38
CA LYS A 625 -30.24 -12.77 16.09
C LYS A 625 -29.80 -11.31 15.97
N ASP A 626 -30.60 -10.46 15.32
CA ASP A 626 -30.25 -9.06 15.11
C ASP A 626 -30.37 -8.25 16.41
N ALA A 627 -31.31 -8.62 17.29
CA ALA A 627 -31.49 -7.97 18.60
C ALA A 627 -30.30 -8.20 19.53
N ILE A 628 -29.75 -9.42 19.57
CA ILE A 628 -28.55 -9.71 20.37
C ILE A 628 -27.29 -9.09 19.75
N LYS A 629 -27.18 -9.06 18.41
CA LYS A 629 -26.10 -8.39 17.70
C LYS A 629 -26.06 -6.90 17.97
N ARG A 630 -27.18 -6.19 17.87
CA ARG A 630 -27.22 -4.74 18.15
C ARG A 630 -26.82 -4.40 19.59
N LYS A 631 -27.13 -5.27 20.55
CA LYS A 631 -26.69 -5.12 21.95
C LYS A 631 -25.18 -5.33 22.10
N PHE A 632 -24.53 -6.07 21.21
CA PHE A 632 -23.08 -6.23 21.18
C PHE A 632 -22.37 -5.19 20.28
N GLU A 633 -23.02 -4.73 19.20
CA GLU A 633 -22.54 -3.73 18.24
C GLU A 633 -22.63 -2.30 18.79
N GLY A 634 -23.53 -2.02 19.74
CA GLY A 634 -23.67 -0.73 20.41
C GLY A 634 -22.39 -0.21 21.08
N GLU A 635 -21.32 -1.02 21.18
CA GLU A 635 -20.02 -0.61 21.72
C GLU A 635 -18.78 -1.20 21.01
N SER A 636 -18.86 -1.84 19.82
CA SER A 636 -17.64 -2.26 19.05
C SER A 636 -17.87 -2.94 17.68
N GLU A 637 -16.98 -2.65 16.72
CA GLU A 637 -16.95 -3.05 15.29
C GLU A 637 -16.31 -4.43 14.98
N TYR A 638 -16.13 -5.33 15.97
CA TYR A 638 -15.25 -6.51 15.83
C TYR A 638 -15.90 -7.87 16.21
N ILE A 639 -17.08 -8.19 15.67
CA ILE A 639 -17.75 -9.48 15.97
C ILE A 639 -18.02 -10.26 14.68
N TYR A 640 -17.33 -11.38 14.51
CA TYR A 640 -17.59 -12.30 13.40
C TYR A 640 -18.77 -13.22 13.72
N THR A 641 -19.66 -13.37 12.75
CA THR A 641 -20.87 -14.20 12.90
C THR A 641 -20.80 -15.42 12.00
N THR A 642 -20.82 -16.60 12.60
CA THR A 642 -20.87 -17.87 11.85
C THR A 642 -22.17 -18.61 12.19
N VAL A 643 -22.84 -19.14 11.17
CA VAL A 643 -23.97 -20.08 11.35
C VAL A 643 -23.41 -21.49 11.20
N LEU A 644 -23.73 -22.37 12.13
CA LEU A 644 -23.28 -23.76 12.15
C LEU A 644 -24.48 -24.70 12.04
N THR A 645 -24.34 -25.73 11.20
CA THR A 645 -25.32 -26.81 10.99
C THR A 645 -24.70 -28.18 11.25
N ASP A 646 -25.53 -29.22 11.47
CA ASP A 646 -25.09 -30.57 11.88
C ASP A 646 -23.98 -31.16 10.99
N GLY A 647 -24.04 -30.95 9.68
CA GLY A 647 -23.05 -31.44 8.71
C GLY A 647 -21.72 -30.69 8.67
N GLU A 648 -21.64 -29.50 9.27
CA GLU A 648 -20.45 -28.63 9.23
C GLU A 648 -19.59 -28.73 10.49
N SER A 649 -20.18 -29.19 11.60
CA SER A 649 -19.59 -29.29 12.94
C SER A 649 -18.17 -29.90 13.00
N SER A 650 -17.88 -30.91 12.16
CA SER A 650 -16.59 -31.62 12.10
C SER A 650 -15.50 -30.90 11.28
N SER A 651 -15.87 -30.10 10.29
CA SER A 651 -14.95 -29.40 9.36
C SER A 651 -14.65 -27.96 9.80
N CYS A 652 -15.44 -27.44 10.74
CA CYS A 652 -15.50 -26.03 11.08
C CYS A 652 -14.28 -25.44 11.78
N LYS A 653 -13.36 -26.23 12.35
CA LYS A 653 -12.12 -25.64 12.93
C LYS A 653 -11.32 -24.89 11.86
N ASN A 654 -11.21 -25.47 10.66
CA ASN A 654 -10.54 -24.83 9.52
C ASN A 654 -11.41 -23.75 8.86
N THR A 655 -12.74 -23.87 8.90
CA THR A 655 -13.65 -22.86 8.35
C THR A 655 -13.74 -21.62 9.25
N LEU A 656 -13.82 -21.76 10.57
CA LEU A 656 -13.76 -20.64 11.52
C LEU A 656 -12.39 -19.94 11.43
N ILE A 657 -11.29 -20.70 11.40
CA ILE A 657 -9.95 -20.12 11.20
C ILE A 657 -9.86 -19.42 9.84
N LYS A 658 -10.39 -20.00 8.76
CA LYS A 658 -10.43 -19.34 7.44
C LYS A 658 -11.33 -18.11 7.44
N THR A 659 -12.56 -18.17 7.94
CA THR A 659 -13.48 -17.02 7.96
C THR A 659 -12.95 -15.88 8.83
N THR A 660 -12.35 -16.18 9.98
CA THR A 660 -11.69 -15.17 10.83
C THR A 660 -10.42 -14.62 10.16
N LEU A 661 -9.59 -15.45 9.50
CA LEU A 661 -8.42 -14.99 8.75
C LEU A 661 -8.79 -14.17 7.51
N THR A 662 -9.79 -14.59 6.73
CA THR A 662 -10.27 -13.89 5.52
C THR A 662 -10.95 -12.57 5.89
N ALA A 663 -11.65 -12.51 7.03
CA ALA A 663 -12.23 -11.26 7.52
C ALA A 663 -11.17 -10.34 8.16
N HIS A 664 -10.15 -10.90 8.82
CA HIS A 664 -8.96 -10.13 9.22
C HIS A 664 -8.20 -9.60 8.01
N GLN A 665 -8.08 -10.37 6.92
CA GLN A 665 -7.53 -9.95 5.62
C GLN A 665 -8.43 -8.92 4.92
N ALA A 666 -9.76 -8.97 5.09
CA ALA A 666 -10.66 -7.94 4.55
C ALA A 666 -10.59 -6.62 5.34
N THR A 667 -10.26 -6.66 6.64
CA THR A 667 -9.93 -5.46 7.44
C THR A 667 -8.43 -5.09 7.41
N ARG A 668 -7.58 -5.96 6.86
CA ARG A 668 -6.13 -5.79 6.73
C ARG A 668 -5.67 -6.30 5.35
N GLU A 669 -6.23 -5.73 4.30
CA GLU A 669 -5.60 -5.55 2.98
C GLU A 669 -6.42 -4.41 2.33
N PRO A 670 -5.71 -3.40 1.81
CA PRO A 670 -5.07 -3.56 0.52
C PRO A 670 -3.56 -3.73 0.72
N GLU A 671 -3.09 -4.94 1.03
CA GLU A 671 -1.64 -5.25 1.07
C GLU A 671 -1.38 -6.74 1.38
N ALA A 672 -1.37 -7.60 0.35
CA ALA A 672 -0.51 -8.78 0.17
C ALA A 672 -1.13 -9.86 -0.75
N ALA A 673 -1.40 -9.50 -2.01
CA ALA A 673 -1.50 -10.47 -3.10
C ALA A 673 -0.25 -10.40 -4.00
N GLN A 674 0.77 -11.21 -3.69
CA GLN A 674 1.36 -12.22 -4.60
C GLN A 674 2.77 -12.63 -4.15
N GLY A 675 2.95 -13.90 -3.77
CA GLY A 675 4.29 -14.49 -3.72
C GLY A 675 4.47 -15.73 -2.85
N LYS A 676 3.78 -16.85 -3.13
CA LYS A 676 4.35 -18.22 -3.04
C LYS A 676 3.34 -19.29 -3.46
N ARG A 677 3.56 -19.88 -4.64
CA ARG A 677 3.07 -21.22 -4.98
C ARG A 677 3.73 -22.22 -4.04
N VAL A 678 2.98 -22.81 -3.12
CA VAL A 678 3.37 -24.07 -2.46
C VAL A 678 2.48 -25.17 -3.03
N LYS A 679 3.12 -26.10 -3.74
CA LYS A 679 2.51 -27.35 -4.23
C LYS A 679 2.01 -28.17 -3.03
N CYS A 680 0.70 -28.41 -2.95
CA CYS A 680 0.18 -29.51 -2.12
C CYS A 680 0.41 -30.82 -2.89
N GLY A 681 1.45 -31.55 -2.50
CA GLY A 681 1.60 -32.96 -2.85
C GLY A 681 0.57 -33.78 -2.08
N ILE A 682 -0.29 -34.49 -2.82
CA ILE A 682 -1.11 -35.57 -2.28
C ILE A 682 -0.17 -36.77 -2.10
N ALA A 683 -0.01 -37.20 -0.85
CA ALA A 683 0.68 -38.45 -0.52
C ALA A 683 -0.18 -39.63 -0.97
N HIS A 684 0.32 -40.41 -1.93
CA HIS A 684 -0.16 -41.77 -2.19
C HIS A 684 1.01 -42.75 -2.01
N SER A 685 0.87 -43.55 -0.95
CA SER A 685 1.36 -44.91 -0.69
C SER A 685 2.49 -45.49 -1.57
N ASP A 686 3.56 -45.88 -0.87
CA ASP A 686 4.66 -46.74 -1.31
C ASP A 686 4.20 -48.13 -1.81
N THR A 687 4.82 -48.62 -2.90
CA THR A 687 5.61 -49.88 -2.95
C THR A 687 6.24 -50.11 -4.35
N PRO A 688 7.33 -50.91 -4.47
CA PRO A 688 8.38 -50.67 -5.46
C PRO A 688 8.47 -51.75 -6.56
N GLN A 689 8.97 -51.40 -7.77
CA GLN A 689 9.65 -52.38 -8.64
C GLN A 689 10.52 -51.77 -9.74
N LYS A 690 11.83 -52.04 -9.60
CA LYS A 690 12.88 -52.39 -10.58
C LYS A 690 12.73 -52.03 -12.08
N THR A 691 13.89 -51.63 -12.62
CA THR A 691 14.64 -52.18 -13.79
C THR A 691 15.01 -51.18 -14.91
N LYS A 692 16.33 -51.05 -15.07
CA LYS A 692 17.12 -50.60 -16.22
C LYS A 692 16.50 -50.95 -17.60
N THR A 693 16.76 -50.12 -18.62
CA THR A 693 17.71 -50.40 -19.74
C THR A 693 17.41 -49.53 -20.98
N ARG A 694 18.47 -48.85 -21.47
CA ARG A 694 18.87 -48.51 -22.85
C ARG A 694 17.86 -48.59 -24.02
N LEU A 695 17.94 -47.63 -24.95
CA LEU A 695 18.72 -47.67 -26.22
C LEU A 695 18.01 -46.93 -27.39
N CYS A 696 18.83 -46.26 -28.21
CA CYS A 696 18.70 -45.99 -29.64
C CYS A 696 17.74 -44.91 -30.20
N THR A 697 18.37 -43.79 -30.59
CA THR A 697 18.50 -43.27 -31.97
C THR A 697 17.59 -43.83 -33.06
N TYR A 698 16.88 -42.95 -33.78
CA TYR A 698 16.83 -42.95 -35.25
C TYR A 698 16.63 -41.52 -35.81
N LEU A 699 17.49 -41.22 -36.78
CA LEU A 699 17.54 -40.07 -37.71
C LEU A 699 16.22 -39.96 -38.54
N GLN A 700 15.56 -38.78 -38.62
CA GLN A 700 15.68 -37.74 -39.69
C GLN A 700 14.60 -37.93 -40.81
N PRO A 701 14.38 -37.00 -41.78
CA PRO A 701 13.57 -35.75 -41.70
C PRO A 701 12.52 -35.59 -42.85
N ALA A 702 12.04 -34.34 -43.01
CA ALA A 702 11.17 -33.75 -44.06
C ALA A 702 9.66 -33.87 -43.74
N PHE A 703 8.84 -32.82 -43.69
CA PHE A 703 8.82 -31.53 -44.39
C PHE A 703 8.56 -30.35 -43.45
#